data_AF-A0AA38ZK68-F1
#
_entry.id   AF-A0AA38ZK68-F1
#
_cell.length_a   1.000
_cell.length_b   1.000
_cell.length_c   1.000
_cell.angle_alpha   90.00
_cell.angle_beta   90.00
_cell.angle_gamma   90.00
#
_symmetry.space_group_name_H-M   'P 1'
#
loop_
_entity.id
_entity.type
_entity.pdbx_description
1 polymer ?
#
loop_
_entity_poly.entity_id
_entity_poly.type
_entity_poly.pdbx_seq_one_letter_code
_entity_poly.pdbx_strand_id
1 'polypeptide(L)'
;MKASSIQSIVILLLLCVSLGVTETRAGTGKTPPGAKPTRPVKPQRVTCYNRGSKCFLKYVTCPVECPHVQPIDGKSKGCFLDCYSPKCEAVCRGRKPNCYDVGAACFDPRFIGGDGIVFYFHGKSNEHFSLVSDINLQINSRFIGLRPAGRTRDYTWIQALGLMFGSHTFTLEATRTEKWDNEEITCKGLYSEWTSPENNLKVERIASKNSVTVTLSEAVEISVNVIPVTEEDNRIHNYQIPSNDSFAHLEVQFRFFNLSAQVEGVLGQTYQPNFHNTAKAGVAMPIVGGADKYRTSSLLSADCKSCLFSASNNVTGEGLLSMEYAALDCTSGVGSGNGIFQENDELILALVGEKILSQVEVYRQLLILASRFSADMAWSGVLLIVRALVLLQLIPGILSWGKEGHYAVCKIAEGFLSEDALGAVKALLPDYAEGDLAAVCSWADEIRHNFHWRWSGPLHYVDTPDYRCNYEYCRDCHDLRGHKDICVTGAIYNYTKQLTSGYHNSGSEIRYNLTEALMFLSHFIGDIHQPLHVGFTGDEGGNTIIVRWYRRKTNLHHIWDTMIIDSALKTYYNSDIAIMIQAIQRNITGDWSFDISSWKNCASDDTACPNLYASESISLACKFAYRNATPGSTLGDDYFLSRLPIVEKRLAQGGIRLAATLNHKSFERMGKFGGLLRLSRSGFGLLVVLAFVMTPGALAWSKEGHIMTCQIAQALLEPEAAEAVRNLLPDYVNGDLSALCTWPDQIRHWYKYRWTSSLHFIDTPDEACTFDYSRDCHDPHGLQDMCVAWYNLTEALLFLSHFMGDIHQPLHVGFTSDEGGNTIELRWFRHKSNLHHVWDREIILTAAADFYTKDMDLLLEDIKGNFTDGVWADDVSSWKECNDLLSCPNKYASESISIACKWGYKGAKPGSTLADEYFNSRMPIVMKRIAQGGVRLSMILNRVFGHSHGKMSAAT
;
A
#
# COMPACT_ATOMS: atom_id res chain seq x y z
N MET A 1 -34.48 39.32 55.87
CA MET A 1 -34.84 38.25 56.81
C MET A 1 -34.99 36.96 56.00
N LYS A 2 -34.29 35.89 56.43
CA LYS A 2 -34.45 34.41 56.25
C LYS A 2 -35.52 33.90 55.25
N ALA A 3 -35.40 32.77 54.54
CA ALA A 3 -34.40 31.70 54.39
C ALA A 3 -34.90 30.68 53.32
N SER A 4 -33.97 29.85 52.79
CA SER A 4 -34.08 28.42 52.34
C SER A 4 -35.18 27.97 51.33
N SER A 5 -34.80 27.39 50.17
CA SER A 5 -34.60 25.93 49.87
C SER A 5 -35.92 25.12 49.85
N ILE A 6 -36.25 24.15 48.98
CA ILE A 6 -35.51 23.26 48.06
C ILE A 6 -36.55 22.48 47.18
N GLN A 7 -36.17 22.12 45.95
CA GLN A 7 -36.54 20.96 45.09
C GLN A 7 -37.97 20.66 44.53
N SER A 8 -37.93 20.38 43.20
CA SER A 8 -38.56 19.28 42.42
C SER A 8 -39.81 19.53 41.56
N ILE A 9 -39.84 18.78 40.43
CA ILE A 9 -40.91 18.51 39.42
C ILE A 9 -40.87 19.46 38.20
N VAL A 10 -40.48 19.08 36.96
CA VAL A 10 -40.91 18.02 36.01
C VAL A 10 -42.24 18.33 35.28
N ILE A 11 -42.24 18.18 33.95
CA ILE A 11 -43.34 17.76 33.04
C ILE A 11 -44.17 18.79 32.22
N LEU A 12 -44.19 18.51 30.89
CA LEU A 12 -45.26 18.62 29.86
C LEU A 12 -45.69 20.02 29.33
N LEU A 13 -46.23 20.21 28.11
CA LEU A 13 -47.09 19.45 27.18
C LEU A 13 -46.82 19.91 25.71
N LEU A 14 -46.75 19.04 24.67
CA LEU A 14 -47.83 18.43 23.84
C LEU A 14 -48.61 19.48 23.01
N LEU A 15 -48.64 19.52 21.67
CA LEU A 15 -49.11 18.60 20.59
C LEU A 15 -50.28 19.27 19.82
N CYS A 16 -50.30 19.11 18.49
CA CYS A 16 -51.46 18.93 17.57
C CYS A 16 -51.21 19.58 16.19
N VAL A 17 -51.66 19.12 15.01
CA VAL A 17 -52.21 17.86 14.43
C VAL A 17 -52.38 18.14 12.91
N SER A 18 -51.96 17.19 12.07
CA SER A 18 -52.45 16.74 10.74
C SER A 18 -52.93 17.64 9.57
N LEU A 19 -52.50 17.20 8.36
CA LEU A 19 -53.20 17.06 7.05
C LEU A 19 -53.53 18.29 6.16
N GLY A 20 -53.15 18.17 4.88
CA GLY A 20 -53.76 18.93 3.76
C GLY A 20 -52.80 19.26 2.60
N VAL A 21 -52.84 18.47 1.54
CA VAL A 21 -52.16 18.68 0.24
C VAL A 21 -52.85 19.79 -0.55
N THR A 22 -52.09 20.75 -1.13
CA THR A 22 -52.32 21.26 -2.50
C THR A 22 -51.10 22.01 -3.09
N GLU A 23 -50.84 21.64 -4.33
CA GLU A 23 -49.98 22.19 -5.39
C GLU A 23 -49.82 23.72 -5.54
N THR A 24 -48.57 24.15 -5.80
CA THR A 24 -48.06 24.88 -7.00
C THR A 24 -47.12 26.07 -6.74
N ARG A 25 -45.97 25.97 -7.44
CA ARG A 25 -45.14 27.02 -8.09
C ARG A 25 -44.45 28.14 -7.28
N ALA A 26 -43.12 28.05 -7.35
CA ALA A 26 -42.18 29.07 -7.85
C ALA A 26 -42.12 30.45 -7.18
N GLY A 27 -41.04 30.62 -6.40
CA GLY A 27 -40.19 31.81 -6.41
C GLY A 27 -40.61 32.98 -5.52
N THR A 28 -39.80 33.29 -4.51
CA THR A 28 -38.85 34.44 -4.49
C THR A 28 -38.37 34.70 -3.05
N GLY A 29 -37.17 35.28 -2.95
CA GLY A 29 -36.31 35.19 -1.76
C GLY A 29 -36.71 36.00 -0.54
N LYS A 30 -35.92 35.85 0.53
CA LYS A 30 -34.97 36.88 0.98
C LYS A 30 -34.00 36.34 2.04
N THR A 31 -32.71 36.45 1.71
CA THR A 31 -31.53 36.34 2.58
C THR A 31 -31.44 37.49 3.58
N PRO A 32 -30.88 37.27 4.79
CA PRO A 32 -30.28 38.33 5.59
C PRO A 32 -28.83 38.64 5.14
N PRO A 33 -28.33 39.87 5.36
CA PRO A 33 -27.18 40.42 4.64
C PRO A 33 -25.86 40.17 5.36
N GLY A 34 -24.80 39.80 4.63
CA GLY A 34 -23.46 39.78 5.23
C GLY A 34 -22.37 38.91 4.59
N ALA A 35 -22.43 38.58 3.29
CA ALA A 35 -21.26 38.06 2.58
C ALA A 35 -21.21 38.66 1.16
N LYS A 36 -20.18 39.46 0.88
CA LYS A 36 -19.92 39.94 -0.49
C LYS A 36 -19.54 38.72 -1.35
N PRO A 37 -20.16 38.51 -2.53
CA PRO A 37 -19.69 37.50 -3.47
C PRO A 37 -18.33 37.93 -4.02
N THR A 38 -17.32 37.07 -3.92
CA THR A 38 -16.07 37.22 -4.67
C THR A 38 -16.40 37.14 -6.16
N ARG A 39 -16.02 38.18 -6.92
CA ARG A 39 -16.23 38.22 -8.37
C ARG A 39 -15.51 37.03 -9.03
N PRO A 40 -16.07 36.44 -10.10
CA PRO A 40 -15.36 35.43 -10.89
C PRO A 40 -14.06 36.04 -11.44
N VAL A 41 -12.92 35.44 -11.08
CA VAL A 41 -11.59 35.88 -11.51
C VAL A 41 -11.41 35.48 -12.97
N LYS A 42 -11.20 36.47 -13.85
CA LYS A 42 -11.09 36.26 -15.30
C LYS A 42 -9.66 35.84 -15.65
N PRO A 43 -9.44 34.67 -16.28
CA PRO A 43 -8.08 34.22 -16.62
C PRO A 43 -7.38 35.17 -17.60
N GLN A 44 -6.13 35.49 -17.29
CA GLN A 44 -5.22 36.31 -18.10
C GLN A 44 -4.87 35.57 -19.39
N ARG A 45 -4.67 36.33 -20.48
CA ARG A 45 -4.13 35.80 -21.74
C ARG A 45 -2.67 36.21 -21.87
N VAL A 46 -1.83 35.25 -22.21
CA VAL A 46 -0.37 35.39 -22.32
C VAL A 46 0.08 35.06 -23.74
N THR A 47 1.19 35.63 -24.18
CA THR A 47 1.72 35.42 -25.53
C THR A 47 3.24 35.56 -25.53
N CYS A 48 3.88 34.98 -26.54
CA CYS A 48 5.32 35.06 -26.75
C CYS A 48 5.64 36.07 -27.85
N TYR A 49 6.64 36.92 -27.61
CA TYR A 49 7.05 37.97 -28.55
C TYR A 49 8.33 37.61 -29.33
N ASN A 50 8.93 36.45 -29.06
CA ASN A 50 10.09 35.98 -29.80
C ASN A 50 9.66 35.42 -31.17
N ARG A 51 10.20 35.96 -32.27
CA ARG A 51 9.92 35.53 -33.65
C ARG A 51 10.28 34.07 -33.92
N GLY A 52 11.26 33.51 -33.20
CA GLY A 52 11.66 32.10 -33.33
C GLY A 52 10.73 31.11 -32.62
N SER A 53 9.79 31.60 -31.82
CA SER A 53 8.89 30.76 -31.02
C SER A 53 7.72 30.21 -31.86
N LYS A 54 7.38 28.92 -31.68
CA LYS A 54 6.12 28.36 -32.22
C LYS A 54 4.85 28.96 -31.56
N CYS A 55 5.03 29.68 -30.45
CA CYS A 55 4.04 30.51 -29.76
C CYS A 55 4.02 31.97 -30.18
N PHE A 56 4.81 32.39 -31.17
CA PHE A 56 4.92 33.79 -31.54
C PHE A 56 3.54 34.40 -31.84
N LEU A 57 3.18 35.42 -31.06
CA LEU A 57 1.90 36.15 -31.11
C LEU A 57 0.63 35.27 -30.93
N LYS A 58 0.78 34.03 -30.46
CA LYS A 58 -0.36 33.16 -30.11
C LYS A 58 -0.78 33.43 -28.67
N TYR A 59 -1.98 33.99 -28.52
CA TYR A 59 -2.57 34.25 -27.21
C TYR A 59 -3.12 32.99 -26.57
N VAL A 60 -2.44 32.50 -25.55
CA VAL A 60 -2.83 31.35 -24.72
C VAL A 60 -3.53 31.85 -23.47
N THR A 61 -4.66 31.24 -23.12
CA THR A 61 -5.40 31.58 -21.88
C THR A 61 -4.78 30.83 -20.71
N CYS A 62 -4.50 31.52 -19.61
CA CYS A 62 -4.01 30.90 -18.39
C CYS A 62 -5.05 29.92 -17.82
N PRO A 63 -4.61 28.80 -17.23
CA PRO A 63 -5.51 27.87 -16.57
C PRO A 63 -6.29 28.53 -15.43
N VAL A 64 -7.50 28.02 -15.13
CA VAL A 64 -8.38 28.59 -14.09
C VAL A 64 -7.80 28.46 -12.69
N GLU A 65 -6.89 27.49 -12.50
CA GLU A 65 -6.18 27.22 -11.25
C GLU A 65 -5.06 28.26 -11.00
N CYS A 66 -4.57 28.92 -12.05
CA CYS A 66 -3.60 30.01 -11.97
C CYS A 66 -3.98 31.10 -12.99
N PRO A 67 -5.05 31.87 -12.74
CA PRO A 67 -5.60 32.79 -13.74
C PRO A 67 -4.68 33.98 -14.02
N HIS A 68 -3.58 34.15 -13.29
CA HIS A 68 -2.63 35.25 -13.43
C HIS A 68 -1.20 34.73 -13.53
N VAL A 69 -0.39 35.37 -14.38
CA VAL A 69 1.07 35.17 -14.42
C VAL A 69 1.70 35.60 -13.10
N GLN A 70 1.19 36.71 -12.57
CA GLN A 70 1.61 37.31 -11.30
C GLN A 70 0.42 37.30 -10.34
N PRO A 71 0.19 36.21 -9.60
CA PRO A 71 -0.87 36.18 -8.60
C PRO A 71 -0.59 37.16 -7.46
N ILE A 72 -1.64 37.73 -6.89
CA ILE A 72 -1.56 38.75 -5.81
C ILE A 72 -0.99 38.13 -4.52
N ASP A 73 -1.25 36.85 -4.28
CA ASP A 73 -0.70 36.08 -3.17
C ASP A 73 0.57 35.33 -3.60
N GLY A 74 1.70 35.59 -2.92
CA GLY A 74 3.00 34.97 -3.18
C GLY A 74 3.05 33.46 -2.93
N LYS A 75 2.00 32.87 -2.32
CA LYS A 75 1.83 31.40 -2.18
C LYS A 75 1.08 30.75 -3.34
N SER A 76 0.44 31.56 -4.20
CA SER A 76 -0.35 31.05 -5.32
C SER A 76 0.52 30.64 -6.51
N LYS A 77 0.06 29.64 -7.29
CA LYS A 77 0.72 29.23 -8.53
C LYS A 77 0.61 30.35 -9.57
N GLY A 78 1.71 30.60 -10.28
CA GLY A 78 1.73 31.50 -11.43
C GLY A 78 1.40 30.74 -12.71
N CYS A 79 0.82 31.45 -13.68
CA CYS A 79 0.71 30.99 -15.06
C CYS A 79 2.01 31.20 -15.82
N PHE A 80 2.58 30.14 -16.39
CA PHE A 80 3.82 30.19 -17.16
C PHE A 80 3.56 29.70 -18.58
N LEU A 81 3.96 30.49 -19.57
CA LEU A 81 3.94 30.09 -20.97
C LEU A 81 5.37 29.77 -21.41
N ASP A 82 5.61 28.51 -21.78
CA ASP A 82 6.88 28.12 -22.35
C ASP A 82 6.93 28.47 -23.84
N CYS A 83 7.60 29.59 -24.15
CA CYS A 83 7.76 30.07 -25.51
C CYS A 83 8.59 29.15 -26.41
N TYR A 84 9.33 28.19 -25.84
CA TYR A 84 10.16 27.27 -26.61
C TYR A 84 9.52 25.88 -26.72
N SER A 85 8.41 25.65 -26.02
CA SER A 85 7.65 24.40 -26.15
C SER A 85 7.00 24.30 -27.53
N PRO A 86 7.07 23.13 -28.19
CA PRO A 86 6.39 22.91 -29.46
C PRO A 86 4.86 22.92 -29.33
N LYS A 87 4.31 22.72 -28.13
CA LYS A 87 2.87 22.61 -27.87
C LYS A 87 2.17 23.96 -27.66
N CYS A 88 2.93 24.98 -27.27
CA CYS A 88 2.40 26.30 -26.95
C CYS A 88 1.27 26.34 -25.91
N GLU A 89 1.56 25.85 -24.72
CA GLU A 89 0.61 25.73 -23.63
C GLU A 89 1.03 26.52 -22.39
N ALA A 90 0.05 27.10 -21.69
CA ALA A 90 0.24 27.76 -20.42
C ALA A 90 0.05 26.75 -19.28
N VAL A 91 1.00 26.71 -18.36
CA VAL A 91 1.05 25.72 -17.26
C VAL A 91 1.13 26.43 -15.91
N CYS A 92 0.43 25.89 -14.92
CA CYS A 92 0.52 26.38 -13.55
C CYS A 92 1.76 25.83 -12.85
N ARG A 93 2.64 26.70 -12.37
CA ARG A 93 3.85 26.30 -11.61
C ARG A 93 4.03 27.14 -10.35
N GLY A 94 4.75 26.58 -9.38
CA GLY A 94 5.24 27.36 -8.24
C GLY A 94 6.24 28.39 -8.72
N ARG A 95 6.25 29.59 -8.12
CA ARG A 95 7.17 30.65 -8.52
C ARG A 95 8.56 30.51 -7.89
N LYS A 96 8.67 29.83 -6.74
CA LYS A 96 9.93 29.55 -6.03
C LYS A 96 10.73 28.42 -6.68
N PRO A 97 12.06 28.35 -6.46
CA PRO A 97 12.89 27.25 -6.94
C PRO A 97 12.36 25.89 -6.47
N ASN A 98 12.36 24.90 -7.37
CA ASN A 98 12.10 23.51 -7.03
C ASN A 98 13.43 22.76 -6.86
N CYS A 99 13.83 22.51 -5.62
CA CYS A 99 15.09 21.85 -5.27
C CYS A 99 15.18 20.36 -5.65
N TYR A 100 14.14 19.80 -6.28
CA TYR A 100 14.04 18.39 -6.66
C TYR A 100 13.92 18.16 -8.16
N ASP A 101 14.03 19.22 -8.95
CA ASP A 101 13.88 19.16 -10.41
C ASP A 101 15.23 19.44 -11.10
N VAL A 102 15.31 19.17 -12.40
CA VAL A 102 16.53 19.35 -13.18
C VAL A 102 17.07 20.77 -13.09
N GLY A 103 18.39 20.91 -13.01
CA GLY A 103 19.06 22.19 -12.85
C GLY A 103 18.96 22.80 -11.45
N ALA A 104 18.49 22.06 -10.44
CA ALA A 104 18.50 22.53 -9.06
C ALA A 104 19.92 22.50 -8.45
N ALA A 105 20.25 23.52 -7.66
CA ALA A 105 21.38 23.53 -6.73
C ALA A 105 20.90 24.12 -5.39
N CYS A 106 20.64 23.25 -4.42
CA CYS A 106 20.10 23.59 -3.10
C CYS A 106 20.83 22.80 -2.00
N PHE A 107 20.57 23.11 -0.72
CA PHE A 107 21.22 22.44 0.42
C PHE A 107 22.75 22.60 0.39
N ASP A 108 23.51 21.62 0.90
CA ASP A 108 24.98 21.62 1.01
C ASP A 108 25.69 21.00 -0.20
N PRO A 109 26.02 21.82 -1.20
CA PRO A 109 25.12 22.04 -2.31
C PRO A 109 24.93 20.74 -3.12
N ARG A 110 23.70 20.25 -3.08
CA ARG A 110 23.22 19.14 -3.90
C ARG A 110 22.79 19.69 -5.25
N PHE A 111 23.39 19.18 -6.32
CA PHE A 111 23.06 19.50 -7.71
C PHE A 111 22.20 18.40 -8.34
N ILE A 112 21.31 18.79 -9.25
CA ILE A 112 20.58 17.86 -10.14
C ILE A 112 20.95 18.22 -11.58
N GLY A 113 21.67 17.33 -12.25
CA GLY A 113 22.14 17.51 -13.62
C GLY A 113 21.00 17.57 -14.65
N GLY A 114 21.35 17.97 -15.88
CA GLY A 114 20.44 17.91 -17.03
C GLY A 114 19.99 16.48 -17.38
N ASP A 115 20.80 15.49 -17.01
CA ASP A 115 20.49 14.05 -17.06
C ASP A 115 19.51 13.59 -15.96
N GLY A 116 19.18 14.47 -15.00
CA GLY A 116 18.35 14.18 -13.83
C GLY A 116 19.09 13.44 -12.72
N ILE A 117 20.42 13.29 -12.80
CA ILE A 117 21.22 12.62 -11.78
C ILE A 117 21.59 13.62 -10.69
N VAL A 118 21.39 13.20 -9.43
CA VAL A 118 21.79 13.96 -8.25
C VAL A 118 23.28 13.76 -7.98
N PHE A 119 24.02 14.84 -7.79
CA PHE A 119 25.41 14.78 -7.39
C PHE A 119 25.78 15.92 -6.42
N TYR A 120 26.83 15.71 -5.66
CA TYR A 120 27.35 16.71 -4.72
C TYR A 120 28.61 17.33 -5.28
N PHE A 121 28.70 18.64 -5.19
CA PHE A 121 29.92 19.36 -5.49
C PHE A 121 30.34 20.13 -4.24
N HIS A 122 31.27 19.53 -3.49
CA HIS A 122 31.91 20.23 -2.39
C HIS A 122 32.96 21.15 -3.00
N GLY A 123 32.56 22.41 -3.18
CA GLY A 123 33.50 23.48 -3.46
C GLY A 123 34.45 23.67 -2.28
N LYS A 124 35.19 24.79 -2.29
CA LYS A 124 35.92 25.26 -1.13
C LYS A 124 35.30 26.54 -0.61
N SER A 125 35.26 26.68 0.71
CA SER A 125 34.79 27.90 1.35
C SER A 125 35.58 29.11 0.83
N ASN A 126 34.87 30.17 0.44
CA ASN A 126 35.40 31.39 -0.16
C ASN A 126 36.09 31.23 -1.53
N GLU A 127 35.79 30.17 -2.28
CA GLU A 127 36.26 30.00 -3.66
C GLU A 127 35.13 30.12 -4.68
N HIS A 128 35.51 30.34 -5.95
CA HIS A 128 34.62 30.53 -7.08
C HIS A 128 34.74 29.36 -8.07
N PHE A 129 33.60 28.87 -8.56
CA PHE A 129 33.56 27.81 -9.56
C PHE A 129 32.53 28.10 -10.64
N SER A 130 32.87 27.74 -11.88
CA SER A 130 31.96 27.78 -13.01
C SER A 130 30.94 26.64 -12.92
N LEU A 131 29.67 27.01 -12.76
CA LEU A 131 28.55 26.08 -12.83
C LEU A 131 28.22 25.74 -14.28
N VAL A 132 28.26 26.73 -15.15
CA VAL A 132 28.00 26.59 -16.59
C VAL A 132 28.98 27.48 -17.34
N SER A 133 29.59 26.96 -18.39
CA SER A 133 30.41 27.71 -19.34
C SER A 133 30.12 27.21 -20.75
N ASP A 134 29.47 28.06 -21.53
CA ASP A 134 29.19 27.89 -22.94
C ASP A 134 29.72 29.11 -23.70
N ILE A 135 29.77 29.04 -25.02
CA ILE A 135 30.36 30.09 -25.88
C ILE A 135 29.80 31.48 -25.56
N ASN A 136 28.49 31.56 -25.29
CA ASN A 136 27.74 32.81 -25.11
C ASN A 136 27.25 33.07 -23.67
N LEU A 137 27.45 32.11 -22.76
CA LEU A 137 26.94 32.18 -21.40
C LEU A 137 27.92 31.55 -20.43
N GLN A 138 28.32 32.28 -19.41
CA GLN A 138 28.98 31.71 -18.25
C GLN A 138 28.26 32.08 -16.96
N ILE A 139 28.07 31.08 -16.10
CA ILE A 139 27.51 31.22 -14.76
C ILE A 139 28.51 30.67 -13.77
N ASN A 140 29.02 31.54 -12.91
CA ASN A 140 29.88 31.20 -11.80
C ASN A 140 29.12 31.28 -10.48
N SER A 141 29.65 30.59 -9.47
CA SER A 141 29.13 30.60 -8.11
C SER A 141 30.26 30.83 -7.11
N ARG A 142 29.95 31.57 -6.03
CA ARG A 142 30.79 31.71 -4.84
C ARG A 142 30.28 30.80 -3.74
N PHE A 143 31.14 29.97 -3.17
CA PHE A 143 30.77 29.10 -2.07
C PHE A 143 31.18 29.70 -0.72
N ILE A 144 30.30 29.60 0.26
CA ILE A 144 30.62 29.78 1.69
C ILE A 144 30.64 28.43 2.36
N GLY A 145 31.35 28.27 3.47
CA GLY A 145 31.43 26.97 4.11
C GLY A 145 32.22 26.94 5.42
N LEU A 146 32.04 25.85 6.16
CA LEU A 146 32.70 25.57 7.44
C LEU A 146 33.22 24.13 7.47
N ARG A 147 34.31 23.91 8.22
CA ARG A 147 34.85 22.58 8.52
C ARG A 147 34.80 22.31 10.02
N PRO A 148 33.84 21.51 10.50
CA PRO A 148 33.77 21.10 11.89
C PRO A 148 35.01 20.31 12.32
N ALA A 149 35.36 20.41 13.61
CA ALA A 149 36.49 19.66 14.17
C ALA A 149 36.29 18.14 13.98
N GLY A 150 37.30 17.46 13.44
CA GLY A 150 37.27 16.01 13.17
C GLY A 150 36.74 15.60 11.79
N ARG A 151 36.35 16.55 10.93
CA ARG A 151 35.96 16.27 9.53
C ARG A 151 37.09 16.55 8.54
N THR A 152 37.11 15.78 7.45
CA THR A 152 38.10 15.89 6.37
C THR A 152 37.69 16.85 5.25
N ARG A 153 36.46 17.39 5.26
CA ARG A 153 35.87 18.20 4.18
C ARG A 153 35.03 19.35 4.73
N ASP A 154 34.84 20.37 3.91
CA ASP A 154 34.00 21.53 4.19
C ASP A 154 32.55 21.22 3.81
N TYR A 155 31.62 21.69 4.64
CA TYR A 155 30.25 21.94 4.21
C TYR A 155 30.23 23.24 3.44
N THR A 156 29.60 23.29 2.27
CA THR A 156 29.60 24.46 1.39
C THR A 156 28.21 24.78 0.86
N TRP A 157 27.88 26.07 0.74
CA TRP A 157 26.63 26.55 0.16
C TRP A 157 26.92 27.66 -0.87
N ILE A 158 26.03 27.82 -1.86
CA ILE A 158 26.15 28.90 -2.84
C ILE A 158 25.71 30.22 -2.19
N GLN A 159 26.60 31.19 -2.07
CA GLN A 159 26.27 32.52 -1.54
C GLN A 159 25.95 33.52 -2.65
N ALA A 160 26.63 33.40 -3.79
CA ALA A 160 26.48 34.34 -4.90
C ALA A 160 26.57 33.66 -6.25
N LEU A 161 25.90 34.25 -7.24
CA LEU A 161 25.97 33.90 -8.66
C LEU A 161 26.53 35.08 -9.47
N GLY A 162 27.38 34.77 -10.44
CA GLY A 162 27.90 35.70 -11.43
C GLY A 162 27.58 35.22 -12.83
N LEU A 163 26.87 36.03 -13.60
CA LEU A 163 26.52 35.75 -14.99
C LEU A 163 27.37 36.63 -15.90
N MET A 164 27.92 36.03 -16.96
CA MET A 164 28.61 36.71 -18.05
C MET A 164 27.96 36.29 -19.37
N PHE A 165 27.59 37.26 -20.20
CA PHE A 165 26.94 37.03 -21.49
C PHE A 165 27.27 38.17 -22.44
N GLY A 166 27.84 37.87 -23.61
CA GLY A 166 28.44 38.90 -24.48
C GLY A 166 29.47 39.74 -23.73
N SER A 167 29.32 41.07 -23.76
CA SER A 167 30.15 42.02 -22.99
C SER A 167 29.57 42.39 -21.61
N HIS A 168 28.47 41.75 -21.20
CA HIS A 168 27.73 42.12 -19.99
C HIS A 168 28.02 41.16 -18.85
N THR A 169 27.93 41.72 -17.63
CA THR A 169 28.07 40.95 -16.39
C THR A 169 26.93 41.29 -15.44
N PHE A 170 26.51 40.32 -14.63
CA PHE A 170 25.46 40.48 -13.63
C PHE A 170 25.80 39.63 -12.40
N THR A 171 25.55 40.16 -11.19
CA THR A 171 25.78 39.42 -9.94
C THR A 171 24.54 39.44 -9.06
N LEU A 172 24.36 38.35 -8.31
CA LEU A 172 23.30 38.19 -7.33
C LEU A 172 23.91 37.52 -6.09
N GLU A 173 23.78 38.12 -4.92
CA GLU A 173 24.42 37.66 -3.68
C GLU A 173 23.43 37.69 -2.52
N ALA A 174 23.49 36.66 -1.66
CA ALA A 174 22.82 36.65 -0.36
C ALA A 174 23.59 37.54 0.63
N THR A 175 22.91 38.55 1.19
CA THR A 175 23.49 39.41 2.23
C THR A 175 23.77 38.59 3.50
N ARG A 176 25.00 38.71 4.03
CA ARG A 176 25.37 38.10 5.30
C ARG A 176 24.55 38.70 6.45
N THR A 177 23.99 37.87 7.31
CA THR A 177 23.23 38.31 8.49
C THR A 177 23.52 37.44 9.72
N GLU A 178 23.68 38.08 10.89
CA GLU A 178 23.94 37.41 12.18
C GLU A 178 22.69 36.71 12.72
N LYS A 179 21.52 37.33 12.55
CA LYS A 179 20.22 36.78 12.94
C LYS A 179 19.30 36.84 11.74
N TRP A 180 18.66 35.71 11.44
CA TRP A 180 17.65 35.67 10.40
C TRP A 180 16.34 36.27 10.93
N ASP A 181 16.20 37.58 10.80
CA ASP A 181 14.91 38.24 10.86
C ASP A 181 14.31 38.24 9.45
N ASN A 182 13.06 37.80 9.33
CA ASN A 182 12.30 37.98 8.08
C ASN A 182 12.03 39.48 7.79
N GLU A 183 12.74 40.41 8.42
CA GLU A 183 12.51 41.85 8.43
C GLU A 183 13.76 42.67 8.08
N GLU A 184 14.38 42.43 6.93
CA GLU A 184 15.09 43.53 6.27
C GLU A 184 15.19 43.35 4.75
N ILE A 185 14.43 44.18 4.03
CA ILE A 185 14.80 44.95 2.82
C ILE A 185 13.54 45.68 2.36
N THR A 186 13.55 46.99 2.61
CA THR A 186 12.52 47.95 2.21
C THR A 186 12.78 48.38 0.77
N CYS A 187 12.22 47.67 -0.21
CA CYS A 187 12.00 48.25 -1.54
C CYS A 187 10.54 48.71 -1.63
N LYS A 188 10.30 50.01 -1.79
CA LYS A 188 8.95 50.56 -1.98
C LYS A 188 8.39 50.07 -3.32
N GLY A 189 7.38 49.20 -3.27
CA GLY A 189 6.56 48.77 -4.41
C GLY A 189 6.18 47.29 -4.33
N LEU A 190 4.89 46.96 -4.49
CA LEU A 190 4.48 45.57 -4.74
C LEU A 190 5.03 45.15 -6.11
N TYR A 191 5.87 44.11 -6.12
CA TYR A 191 6.43 43.47 -7.32
C TYR A 191 7.27 44.40 -8.21
N SER A 192 8.54 44.55 -7.85
CA SER A 192 9.55 45.26 -8.66
C SER A 192 10.08 44.35 -9.78
N GLU A 193 9.87 44.74 -11.03
CA GLU A 193 10.50 44.16 -12.22
C GLU A 193 11.55 45.15 -12.75
N TRP A 194 12.74 44.65 -13.04
CA TRP A 194 13.80 45.40 -13.69
C TRP A 194 14.23 44.68 -14.95
N THR A 195 14.38 45.42 -16.03
CA THR A 195 14.88 44.90 -17.30
C THR A 195 16.08 45.73 -17.72
N SER A 196 17.12 45.07 -18.22
CA SER A 196 18.31 45.74 -18.75
C SER A 196 17.94 46.64 -19.94
N PRO A 197 18.70 47.72 -20.22
CA PRO A 197 18.45 48.63 -21.34
C PRO A 197 18.39 47.94 -22.71
N GLU A 198 19.10 46.82 -22.89
CA GLU A 198 19.12 46.03 -24.12
C GLU A 198 18.01 44.95 -24.17
N ASN A 199 17.13 44.89 -23.15
CA ASN A 199 16.06 43.90 -22.99
C ASN A 199 16.50 42.41 -22.98
N ASN A 200 17.79 42.16 -22.78
CA ASN A 200 18.33 40.80 -22.75
C ASN A 200 18.16 40.14 -21.37
N LEU A 201 18.32 40.90 -20.29
CA LEU A 201 18.21 40.42 -18.90
C LEU A 201 16.98 41.03 -18.20
N LYS A 202 16.16 40.19 -17.59
CA LYS A 202 15.02 40.56 -16.75
C LYS A 202 15.20 40.00 -15.35
N VAL A 203 14.96 40.81 -14.32
CA VAL A 203 14.96 40.41 -12.91
C VAL A 203 13.61 40.75 -12.32
N GLU A 204 12.92 39.73 -11.81
CA GLU A 204 11.58 39.86 -11.26
C GLU A 204 11.56 39.39 -9.80
N ARG A 205 11.01 40.22 -8.92
CA ARG A 205 10.68 39.80 -7.56
C ARG A 205 9.41 38.96 -7.57
N ILE A 206 9.51 37.72 -7.10
CA ILE A 206 8.42 36.72 -7.18
C ILE A 206 7.72 36.45 -5.85
N ALA A 207 8.26 36.93 -4.74
CA ALA A 207 7.66 36.86 -3.41
C ALA A 207 7.79 38.19 -2.68
N SER A 208 7.06 38.35 -1.57
CA SER A 208 7.16 39.57 -0.75
C SER A 208 8.58 39.85 -0.27
N LYS A 209 9.38 38.80 -0.01
CA LYS A 209 10.78 38.87 0.44
C LYS A 209 11.59 37.69 -0.12
N ASN A 210 12.91 37.87 -0.23
CA ASN A 210 13.94 36.82 -0.41
C ASN A 210 13.83 35.89 -1.62
N SER A 211 12.92 36.10 -2.58
CA SER A 211 12.83 35.29 -3.79
C SER A 211 12.77 36.14 -5.06
N VAL A 212 13.60 35.79 -6.05
CA VAL A 212 13.70 36.47 -7.36
C VAL A 212 13.81 35.45 -8.50
N THR A 213 13.33 35.83 -9.69
CA THR A 213 13.59 35.12 -10.94
C THR A 213 14.45 36.01 -11.84
N VAL A 214 15.52 35.46 -12.38
CA VAL A 214 16.41 36.11 -13.36
C VAL A 214 16.27 35.39 -14.69
N THR A 215 15.87 36.11 -15.74
CA THR A 215 15.67 35.55 -17.08
C THR A 215 16.61 36.26 -18.05
N LEU A 216 17.53 35.51 -18.65
CA LEU A 216 18.32 35.92 -19.80
C LEU A 216 17.65 35.34 -21.05
N SER A 217 17.14 36.23 -21.90
CA SER A 217 16.41 35.88 -23.12
C SER A 217 17.17 34.86 -23.95
N GLU A 218 16.47 33.81 -24.39
CA GLU A 218 16.99 32.71 -25.23
C GLU A 218 18.09 31.82 -24.61
N ALA A 219 18.56 32.12 -23.40
CA ALA A 219 19.67 31.38 -22.78
C ALA A 219 19.25 30.62 -21.52
N VAL A 220 18.81 31.32 -20.47
CA VAL A 220 18.56 30.72 -19.16
C VAL A 220 17.52 31.47 -18.34
N GLU A 221 16.71 30.74 -17.58
CA GLU A 221 15.89 31.24 -16.49
C GLU A 221 16.41 30.66 -15.17
N ILE A 222 16.60 31.52 -14.16
CA ILE A 222 17.16 31.17 -12.86
C ILE A 222 16.16 31.61 -11.79
N SER A 223 15.58 30.64 -11.09
CA SER A 223 14.79 30.92 -9.89
C SER A 223 15.71 30.88 -8.68
N VAL A 224 15.62 31.89 -7.79
CA VAL A 224 16.50 32.03 -6.62
C VAL A 224 15.70 32.32 -5.36
N ASN A 225 16.04 31.65 -4.27
CA ASN A 225 15.47 31.85 -2.94
C ASN A 225 16.60 31.94 -1.90
N VAL A 226 16.56 32.94 -1.04
CA VAL A 226 17.56 33.12 0.03
C VAL A 226 17.05 32.50 1.32
N ILE A 227 17.84 31.60 1.92
CA ILE A 227 17.50 30.90 3.17
C ILE A 227 18.70 30.89 4.15
N PRO A 228 18.47 30.87 5.47
CA PRO A 228 19.51 30.65 6.46
C PRO A 228 19.76 29.14 6.67
N VAL A 229 20.87 28.78 7.30
CA VAL A 229 20.99 27.48 7.96
C VAL A 229 20.33 27.58 9.33
N THR A 230 19.33 26.75 9.61
CA THR A 230 18.57 26.85 10.86
C THR A 230 19.36 26.30 12.05
N GLU A 231 18.99 26.68 13.28
CA GLU A 231 19.58 26.09 14.49
C GLU A 231 19.38 24.57 14.54
N GLU A 232 18.26 24.09 14.01
CA GLU A 232 17.95 22.66 13.92
C GLU A 232 18.83 21.96 12.89
N ASP A 233 19.07 22.54 11.71
CA ASP A 233 19.99 22.00 10.71
C ASP A 233 21.43 21.94 11.27
N ASN A 234 21.85 23.00 11.96
CA ASN A 234 23.14 23.06 12.63
C ASN A 234 23.29 21.96 13.69
N ARG A 235 22.24 21.66 14.44
CA ARG A 235 22.20 20.61 15.46
C ARG A 235 22.22 19.21 14.84
N ILE A 236 21.41 18.96 13.81
CA ILE A 236 21.28 17.65 13.16
C ILE A 236 22.57 17.26 12.46
N HIS A 237 23.14 18.18 11.69
CA HIS A 237 24.33 17.90 10.88
C HIS A 237 25.64 18.22 11.60
N ASN A 238 25.55 18.78 12.81
CA ASN A 238 26.70 19.22 13.61
C ASN A 238 27.60 20.17 12.80
N TYR A 239 27.00 21.17 12.14
CA TYR A 239 27.72 22.14 11.31
C TYR A 239 28.63 23.07 12.15
N GLN A 240 28.39 23.18 13.46
CA GLN A 240 29.12 24.05 14.38
C GLN A 240 29.11 25.52 13.92
N ILE A 241 27.96 25.97 13.41
CA ILE A 241 27.77 27.35 12.96
C ILE A 241 27.96 28.31 14.14
N PRO A 242 28.83 29.32 14.01
CA PRO A 242 29.02 30.36 15.01
C PRO A 242 27.73 31.13 15.30
N SER A 243 27.52 31.53 16.55
CA SER A 243 26.32 32.28 16.95
C SER A 243 26.21 33.70 16.35
N ASN A 244 27.21 34.15 15.60
CA ASN A 244 27.27 35.47 14.94
C ASN A 244 27.06 35.39 13.41
N ASP A 245 26.59 34.27 12.88
CA ASP A 245 26.31 34.14 11.44
C ASP A 245 25.19 33.10 11.20
N SER A 246 24.18 33.47 10.42
CA SER A 246 23.09 32.56 10.05
C SER A 246 23.38 31.74 8.79
N PHE A 247 24.52 31.96 8.13
CA PHE A 247 24.88 31.29 6.87
C PHE A 247 23.80 31.42 5.79
N ALA A 248 23.31 32.65 5.58
CA ALA A 248 22.38 32.97 4.51
C ALA A 248 22.97 32.60 3.13
N HIS A 249 22.26 31.77 2.38
CA HIS A 249 22.70 31.21 1.11
C HIS A 249 21.56 31.10 0.10
N LEU A 250 21.90 30.78 -1.15
CA LEU A 250 21.00 30.69 -2.29
C LEU A 250 20.60 29.23 -2.54
N GLU A 251 19.30 29.00 -2.60
CA GLU A 251 18.70 27.88 -3.32
C GLU A 251 18.36 28.32 -4.73
N VAL A 252 18.88 27.60 -5.72
CA VAL A 252 18.74 28.01 -7.12
C VAL A 252 18.21 26.88 -7.99
N GLN A 253 17.43 27.23 -9.01
CA GLN A 253 17.00 26.32 -10.05
C GLN A 253 17.23 26.95 -11.42
N PHE A 254 18.04 26.28 -12.23
CA PHE A 254 18.37 26.68 -13.59
C PHE A 254 17.48 25.98 -14.61
N ARG A 255 17.01 26.74 -15.59
CA ARG A 255 16.32 26.23 -16.77
C ARG A 255 16.97 26.81 -18.00
N PHE A 256 17.69 25.98 -18.74
CA PHE A 256 18.37 26.40 -19.96
C PHE A 256 17.48 26.21 -21.19
N PHE A 257 17.55 27.16 -22.13
CA PHE A 257 16.77 27.14 -23.36
C PHE A 257 17.60 26.77 -24.59
N ASN A 258 18.89 27.13 -24.60
CA ASN A 258 19.75 26.96 -25.77
C ASN A 258 21.24 26.80 -25.38
N LEU A 259 21.60 25.65 -24.81
CA LEU A 259 23.00 25.29 -24.57
C LEU A 259 23.57 24.57 -25.80
N SER A 260 24.84 24.82 -26.11
CA SER A 260 25.57 24.09 -27.14
C SER A 260 25.85 22.66 -26.70
N ALA A 261 26.09 21.75 -27.66
CA ALA A 261 26.47 20.37 -27.37
C ALA A 261 27.84 20.25 -26.67
N GLN A 262 28.62 21.33 -26.59
CA GLN A 262 29.94 21.38 -25.97
C GLN A 262 29.92 22.02 -24.58
N VAL A 263 28.76 22.46 -24.06
CA VAL A 263 28.64 23.18 -22.78
C VAL A 263 29.42 22.51 -21.64
N GLU A 264 30.23 23.29 -20.93
CA GLU A 264 31.07 22.85 -19.82
C GLU A 264 30.59 23.44 -18.48
N GLY A 265 31.26 23.08 -17.39
CA GLY A 265 30.96 23.57 -16.03
C GLY A 265 30.47 22.46 -15.12
N VAL A 266 30.48 22.69 -13.80
CA VAL A 266 30.07 21.70 -12.79
C VAL A 266 28.69 21.12 -13.10
N LEU A 267 27.74 21.98 -13.43
CA LEU A 267 26.39 21.62 -13.86
C LEU A 267 26.28 21.52 -15.40
N GLY A 268 26.93 22.43 -16.13
CA GLY A 268 26.80 22.53 -17.58
C GLY A 268 27.19 21.27 -18.33
N GLN A 269 28.29 20.59 -17.93
CA GLN A 269 28.73 19.32 -18.55
C GLN A 269 27.60 18.27 -18.61
N THR A 270 26.67 18.28 -17.64
CA THR A 270 25.57 17.32 -17.55
C THR A 270 24.48 17.51 -18.62
N TYR A 271 24.54 18.60 -19.38
CA TYR A 271 23.63 18.91 -20.49
C TYR A 271 24.20 18.53 -21.86
N GLN A 272 25.44 18.03 -21.94
CA GLN A 272 25.99 17.57 -23.22
C GLN A 272 25.30 16.25 -23.65
N PRO A 273 24.97 16.07 -24.94
CA PRO A 273 24.31 14.85 -25.44
C PRO A 273 25.06 13.54 -25.15
N ASN A 274 26.38 13.60 -25.10
CA ASN A 274 27.26 12.44 -24.90
C ASN A 274 27.87 12.40 -23.49
N PHE A 275 27.38 13.23 -22.56
CA PHE A 275 27.92 13.25 -21.20
C PHE A 275 27.64 11.93 -20.50
N HIS A 276 28.70 11.30 -20.01
CA HIS A 276 28.57 10.16 -19.12
C HIS A 276 28.91 10.61 -17.70
N ASN A 277 27.91 10.59 -16.83
CA ASN A 277 28.07 11.05 -15.47
C ASN A 277 29.06 10.13 -14.72
N THR A 278 30.18 10.70 -14.30
CA THR A 278 31.23 9.99 -13.55
C THR A 278 30.89 9.85 -12.06
N ALA A 279 29.85 10.56 -11.59
CA ALA A 279 29.28 10.32 -10.28
C ALA A 279 28.86 8.85 -10.23
N LYS A 280 29.53 8.07 -9.37
CA LYS A 280 29.08 6.72 -9.05
C LYS A 280 27.71 6.88 -8.43
N ALA A 281 26.66 6.69 -9.20
CA ALA A 281 25.40 6.48 -8.55
C ALA A 281 25.61 5.18 -7.72
N GLY A 282 25.07 5.01 -6.55
CA GLY A 282 24.43 5.88 -5.61
C GLY A 282 25.16 5.56 -4.33
N VAL A 283 26.36 6.11 -4.31
CA VAL A 283 27.08 6.43 -3.10
C VAL A 283 26.35 7.57 -2.42
N ALA A 284 26.13 7.52 -1.09
CA ALA A 284 25.22 8.39 -0.30
C ALA A 284 25.32 9.89 -0.62
N MET A 285 26.48 10.31 -1.13
CA MET A 285 26.72 11.60 -1.77
C MET A 285 27.70 11.35 -2.91
N PRO A 286 27.26 11.18 -4.16
CA PRO A 286 28.18 10.89 -5.24
C PRO A 286 28.82 12.22 -5.64
N ILE A 287 30.09 12.36 -5.29
CA ILE A 287 30.81 13.63 -5.44
C ILE A 287 31.43 13.65 -6.82
N VAL A 288 31.05 14.65 -7.61
CA VAL A 288 31.71 14.91 -8.88
C VAL A 288 33.00 15.66 -8.59
N GLY A 289 34.13 14.99 -8.86
CA GLY A 289 35.46 15.59 -8.79
C GLY A 289 35.70 16.60 -9.91
N GLY A 290 36.90 17.18 -9.95
CA GLY A 290 37.26 18.14 -11.00
C GLY A 290 37.03 19.61 -10.64
N ALA A 291 36.95 19.93 -9.34
CA ALA A 291 36.93 21.32 -8.86
C ALA A 291 38.05 22.18 -9.48
N ASP A 292 39.25 21.62 -9.66
CA ASP A 292 40.38 22.32 -10.29
C ASP A 292 40.18 22.65 -11.79
N LYS A 293 39.23 21.98 -12.47
CA LYS A 293 38.90 22.27 -13.87
C LYS A 293 38.01 23.50 -14.00
N TYR A 294 37.11 23.68 -13.04
CA TYR A 294 36.07 24.71 -13.07
C TYR A 294 36.31 25.88 -12.11
N ARG A 295 37.43 25.87 -11.37
CA ARG A 295 37.83 26.98 -10.50
C ARG A 295 38.10 28.25 -11.30
N THR A 296 37.53 29.37 -10.87
CA THR A 296 37.77 30.71 -11.44
C THR A 296 38.43 31.62 -10.41
N SER A 297 39.13 32.67 -10.86
CA SER A 297 39.75 33.64 -9.93
C SER A 297 38.73 34.53 -9.23
N SER A 298 37.59 34.82 -9.87
CA SER A 298 36.52 35.64 -9.31
C SER A 298 35.14 35.18 -9.77
N LEU A 299 34.10 35.77 -9.17
CA LEU A 299 32.72 35.55 -9.58
C LEU A 299 32.45 35.99 -11.03
N LEU A 300 33.22 36.94 -11.56
CA LEU A 300 33.07 37.51 -12.91
C LEU A 300 34.28 37.27 -13.82
N SER A 301 34.98 36.14 -13.65
CA SER A 301 36.07 35.73 -14.54
C SER A 301 35.76 34.41 -15.26
N ALA A 302 36.24 34.32 -16.50
CA ALA A 302 36.08 33.15 -17.36
C ALA A 302 37.30 32.21 -17.34
N ASP A 303 38.22 32.41 -16.38
CA ASP A 303 39.56 31.84 -16.37
C ASP A 303 39.67 30.44 -15.75
N CYS A 304 38.75 29.54 -16.10
CA CYS A 304 38.85 28.13 -15.72
C CYS A 304 39.41 27.25 -16.84
N LYS A 305 40.01 26.11 -16.49
CA LYS A 305 40.74 25.23 -17.43
C LYS A 305 39.86 24.65 -18.53
N SER A 306 38.57 24.49 -18.26
CA SER A 306 37.58 23.92 -19.19
C SER A 306 36.49 24.92 -19.58
N CYS A 307 36.65 26.21 -19.26
CA CYS A 307 35.68 27.24 -19.61
C CYS A 307 35.74 27.53 -21.11
N LEU A 308 34.58 27.67 -21.74
CA LEU A 308 34.42 27.91 -23.18
C LEU A 308 34.02 29.34 -23.52
N PHE A 309 33.57 30.10 -22.52
CA PHE A 309 33.03 31.43 -22.72
C PHE A 309 34.04 32.40 -23.32
N SER A 310 33.60 33.13 -24.34
CA SER A 310 34.36 34.20 -24.96
C SER A 310 33.51 35.46 -25.03
N ALA A 311 33.98 36.54 -24.40
CA ALA A 311 33.30 37.83 -24.46
C ALA A 311 33.29 38.44 -25.88
N SER A 312 34.09 37.89 -26.81
CA SER A 312 34.27 38.39 -28.18
C SER A 312 33.75 37.39 -29.21
N ASN A 313 32.48 37.52 -29.60
CA ASN A 313 31.96 36.87 -30.80
C ASN A 313 32.31 37.69 -32.04
N ASN A 314 33.43 37.35 -32.67
CA ASN A 314 33.62 37.53 -34.11
C ASN A 314 33.88 36.14 -34.70
N VAL A 315 32.85 35.31 -34.86
CA VAL A 315 32.89 34.17 -35.78
C VAL A 315 31.63 34.20 -36.63
N THR A 316 31.89 34.38 -37.92
CA THR A 316 30.98 34.52 -39.05
C THR A 316 30.07 33.31 -39.21
N GLY A 317 28.82 33.57 -39.58
CA GLY A 317 27.80 32.54 -39.75
C GLY A 317 28.14 31.51 -40.81
N GLU A 318 28.09 30.24 -40.41
CA GLU A 318 27.62 29.08 -41.18
C GLU A 318 27.64 27.89 -40.21
N GLY A 319 26.48 27.26 -39.98
CA GLY A 319 26.39 26.10 -39.09
C GLY A 319 25.08 25.90 -38.33
N LEU A 320 23.95 26.43 -38.83
CA LEU A 320 22.62 26.00 -38.41
C LEU A 320 22.07 25.04 -39.46
N LEU A 321 22.21 23.73 -39.27
CA LEU A 321 21.45 22.75 -40.05
C LEU A 321 20.90 21.65 -39.14
N SER A 322 19.58 21.76 -38.95
CA SER A 322 18.62 20.65 -38.88
C SER A 322 19.06 19.42 -39.67
N MET A 323 19.03 18.23 -39.07
CA MET A 323 19.00 16.97 -39.82
C MET A 323 18.06 15.94 -39.17
N GLU A 324 16.87 15.94 -39.75
CA GLU A 324 15.94 14.85 -40.07
C GLU A 324 16.35 13.39 -39.77
N TYR A 325 15.37 12.64 -39.26
CA TYR A 325 15.32 11.17 -39.24
C TYR A 325 15.44 10.61 -40.67
N ALA A 326 16.38 9.69 -40.89
CA ALA A 326 16.38 8.81 -42.05
C ALA A 326 16.55 7.35 -41.60
N ALA A 327 15.63 6.52 -42.07
CA ALA A 327 15.61 5.07 -41.90
C ALA A 327 16.84 4.40 -42.51
N LEU A 328 17.30 3.29 -41.92
CA LEU A 328 18.27 2.39 -42.54
C LEU A 328 17.86 0.93 -42.34
N ASP A 329 17.57 0.32 -43.49
CA ASP A 329 17.35 -1.09 -43.81
C ASP A 329 18.70 -1.84 -43.80
N CYS A 330 18.71 -3.07 -43.27
CA CYS A 330 19.89 -3.93 -43.21
C CYS A 330 19.53 -5.36 -43.65
N THR A 331 19.47 -5.56 -44.97
CA THR A 331 19.71 -6.86 -45.61
C THR A 331 21.07 -6.84 -46.30
N SER A 332 21.78 -7.98 -46.24
CA SER A 332 23.17 -8.25 -46.70
C SER A 332 24.27 -7.71 -45.76
N GLY A 333 25.34 -8.43 -45.40
CA GLY A 333 25.89 -9.70 -45.85
C GLY A 333 27.42 -9.59 -45.96
N VAL A 334 28.14 -10.19 -45.00
CA VAL A 334 29.53 -10.68 -45.09
C VAL A 334 30.69 -9.65 -45.25
N GLY A 335 31.70 -9.74 -44.37
CA GLY A 335 33.03 -9.20 -44.66
C GLY A 335 33.95 -8.96 -43.46
N SER A 336 34.89 -9.88 -43.26
CA SER A 336 35.99 -9.94 -42.28
C SER A 336 36.95 -8.74 -42.23
N GLY A 337 37.66 -8.55 -41.10
CA GLY A 337 39.00 -7.96 -41.12
C GLY A 337 39.55 -7.49 -39.76
N ASN A 338 40.65 -8.12 -39.32
CA ASN A 338 41.39 -7.94 -38.05
C ASN A 338 42.41 -6.77 -38.05
N GLY A 339 42.85 -6.38 -36.84
CA GLY A 339 44.16 -5.73 -36.53
C GLY A 339 44.14 -5.08 -35.13
N ILE A 340 44.67 -5.65 -34.04
CA ILE A 340 46.05 -5.97 -33.58
C ILE A 340 46.80 -4.78 -32.89
N PHE A 341 46.93 -4.93 -31.56
CA PHE A 341 48.05 -4.69 -30.59
C PHE A 341 48.89 -3.39 -30.58
N GLN A 342 49.17 -2.89 -29.36
CA GLN A 342 50.45 -2.96 -28.60
C GLN A 342 50.39 -1.94 -27.42
N GLU A 343 50.30 -2.30 -26.13
CA GLU A 343 51.26 -2.94 -25.20
C GLU A 343 52.49 -2.08 -24.87
N ASN A 344 52.72 -1.80 -23.57
CA ASN A 344 54.03 -1.89 -22.94
C ASN A 344 53.94 -1.84 -21.40
N ASP A 345 54.57 -2.85 -20.82
CA ASP A 345 54.95 -3.15 -19.44
C ASP A 345 55.93 -2.08 -18.85
N GLU A 346 56.26 -2.01 -17.56
CA GLU A 346 57.05 -3.00 -16.81
C GLU A 346 57.07 -2.78 -15.28
N LEU A 347 57.41 -3.87 -14.60
CA LEU A 347 57.47 -4.17 -13.17
C LEU A 347 58.92 -4.02 -12.62
N ILE A 348 59.18 -4.49 -11.37
CA ILE A 348 60.46 -4.92 -10.72
C ILE A 348 61.12 -3.92 -9.71
N LEU A 349 61.58 -4.23 -8.48
CA LEU A 349 61.68 -5.38 -7.53
C LEU A 349 61.84 -4.75 -6.09
N ALA A 350 61.21 -5.24 -5.00
CA ALA A 350 61.62 -6.29 -4.02
C ALA A 350 62.72 -5.97 -2.98
N LEU A 351 62.43 -6.33 -1.70
CA LEU A 351 63.28 -6.95 -0.63
C LEU A 351 62.38 -7.08 0.64
N VAL A 352 61.81 -8.24 0.98
CA VAL A 352 62.29 -9.36 1.84
C VAL A 352 62.68 -9.00 3.28
N GLY A 353 61.98 -9.61 4.26
CA GLY A 353 62.39 -9.68 5.67
C GLY A 353 61.31 -10.29 6.59
N GLU A 354 61.49 -11.56 6.98
CA GLU A 354 60.64 -12.38 7.85
C GLU A 354 60.53 -11.90 9.32
N LYS A 355 59.38 -12.13 9.98
CA LYS A 355 59.25 -13.02 11.15
C LYS A 355 57.84 -13.01 11.79
N ILE A 356 57.28 -14.23 11.91
CA ILE A 356 56.76 -14.87 13.13
C ILE A 356 55.81 -14.04 14.03
N LEU A 357 54.52 -14.40 14.02
CA LEU A 357 53.68 -14.74 15.21
C LEU A 357 52.21 -14.85 14.77
N SER A 358 51.76 -16.03 14.31
CA SER A 358 50.33 -16.37 14.31
C SER A 358 50.09 -17.59 15.18
N GLN A 359 49.55 -17.27 16.35
CA GLN A 359 48.98 -18.11 17.40
C GLN A 359 48.63 -19.56 17.02
N VAL A 360 49.51 -20.47 17.43
CA VAL A 360 49.14 -21.78 17.97
C VAL A 360 49.47 -21.68 19.44
N GLU A 361 48.45 -21.60 20.32
CA GLU A 361 48.41 -22.16 21.68
C GLU A 361 47.25 -21.58 22.51
N VAL A 362 45.98 -21.86 22.17
CA VAL A 362 44.89 -21.94 23.18
C VAL A 362 43.84 -22.98 22.76
N TYR A 363 44.29 -24.16 22.33
CA TYR A 363 43.43 -25.35 22.21
C TYR A 363 44.00 -26.55 22.97
N ARG A 364 44.72 -26.27 24.06
CA ARG A 364 45.34 -27.29 24.91
C ARG A 364 45.22 -27.06 26.42
N GLN A 365 44.16 -26.40 26.88
CA GLN A 365 43.74 -26.43 28.30
C GLN A 365 42.23 -26.30 28.48
N LEU A 366 41.45 -27.19 27.86
CA LEU A 366 40.12 -27.58 28.34
C LEU A 366 39.77 -29.04 27.93
N LEU A 367 40.80 -29.88 27.86
CA LEU A 367 40.71 -31.33 27.61
C LEU A 367 41.35 -32.16 28.74
N ILE A 368 41.30 -31.64 29.97
CA ILE A 368 41.53 -32.41 31.19
C ILE A 368 40.50 -31.95 32.23
N LEU A 369 39.23 -32.31 32.01
CA LEU A 369 38.20 -32.49 33.05
C LEU A 369 36.96 -33.15 32.42
N ALA A 370 37.19 -34.27 31.73
CA ALA A 370 36.13 -35.20 31.34
C ALA A 370 36.68 -36.62 31.37
N SER A 371 37.07 -37.07 32.57
CA SER A 371 37.17 -38.48 32.87
C SER A 371 36.31 -38.77 34.09
N ARG A 372 35.00 -38.97 33.86
CA ARG A 372 34.18 -40.04 34.47
C ARG A 372 32.69 -39.82 34.14
N PHE A 373 32.03 -40.95 33.90
CA PHE A 373 30.59 -41.17 33.69
C PHE A 373 30.05 -41.18 32.24
N SER A 374 30.30 -42.33 31.60
CA SER A 374 29.31 -43.30 31.08
C SER A 374 28.11 -42.84 30.24
N ALA A 375 28.08 -43.43 29.03
CA ALA A 375 26.94 -43.99 28.28
C ALA A 375 26.05 -43.10 27.39
N ASP A 376 26.16 -43.41 26.09
CA ASP A 376 25.12 -43.59 25.07
C ASP A 376 24.39 -42.38 24.41
N MET A 377 24.86 -42.08 23.19
CA MET A 377 24.08 -42.00 21.94
C MET A 377 22.97 -40.94 21.81
N ALA A 378 23.33 -39.69 21.44
CA ALA A 378 22.42 -38.73 20.76
C ALA A 378 23.14 -37.47 20.22
N TRP A 379 24.03 -37.57 19.22
CA TRP A 379 24.67 -36.37 18.61
C TRP A 379 24.22 -36.05 17.17
N SER A 380 23.47 -36.94 16.52
CA SER A 380 22.94 -36.73 15.16
C SER A 380 21.68 -35.84 15.13
N GLY A 381 20.86 -35.86 16.18
CA GLY A 381 19.59 -35.10 16.24
C GLY A 381 19.77 -33.59 16.46
N VAL A 382 20.73 -33.18 17.30
CA VAL A 382 20.97 -31.77 17.63
C VAL A 382 21.50 -31.00 16.43
N LEU A 383 22.38 -31.61 15.63
CA LEU A 383 22.88 -31.00 14.39
C LEU A 383 21.81 -30.87 13.30
N LEU A 384 20.85 -31.80 13.25
CA LEU A 384 19.71 -31.75 12.33
C LEU A 384 18.71 -30.66 12.71
N ILE A 385 18.47 -30.47 14.02
CA ILE A 385 17.58 -29.41 14.53
C ILE A 385 18.19 -28.03 14.28
N VAL A 386 19.50 -27.85 14.53
CA VAL A 386 20.19 -26.59 14.24
C VAL A 386 20.24 -26.30 12.74
N ARG A 387 20.45 -27.32 11.88
CA ARG A 387 20.37 -27.16 10.42
C ARG A 387 18.96 -26.84 9.94
N ALA A 388 17.93 -27.47 10.52
CA ALA A 388 16.53 -27.19 10.20
C ALA A 388 16.09 -25.79 10.63
N LEU A 389 16.57 -25.30 11.79
CA LEU A 389 16.31 -23.94 12.26
C LEU A 389 17.01 -22.87 11.41
N VAL A 390 18.21 -23.16 10.89
CA VAL A 390 18.93 -22.27 9.95
C VAL A 390 18.30 -22.31 8.54
N LEU A 391 17.74 -23.45 8.12
CA LEU A 391 17.01 -23.59 6.86
C LEU A 391 15.61 -22.95 6.89
N LEU A 392 14.96 -22.88 8.07
CA LEU A 392 13.67 -22.18 8.23
C LEU A 392 13.80 -20.65 8.13
N GLN A 393 15.00 -20.07 8.34
CA GLN A 393 15.25 -18.63 8.15
C GLN A 393 15.60 -18.25 6.70
N LEU A 394 15.47 -19.20 5.75
CA LEU A 394 15.82 -19.00 4.34
C LEU A 394 14.62 -19.12 3.38
N ILE A 395 13.38 -19.02 3.88
CA ILE A 395 12.20 -18.87 3.01
C ILE A 395 11.94 -17.37 2.84
N PRO A 396 12.20 -16.77 1.65
CA PRO A 396 11.68 -15.45 1.37
C PRO A 396 10.19 -15.60 1.07
N GLY A 397 9.34 -15.20 2.01
CA GLY A 397 7.95 -14.85 1.70
C GLY A 397 7.97 -13.66 0.76
N ILE A 398 7.37 -13.82 -0.41
CA ILE A 398 7.18 -12.74 -1.39
C ILE A 398 5.94 -11.98 -0.91
N LEU A 399 6.15 -10.77 -0.40
CA LEU A 399 5.11 -9.85 0.05
C LEU A 399 5.30 -8.51 -0.68
N SER A 400 4.17 -7.92 -1.07
CA SER A 400 3.99 -6.49 -1.38
C SER A 400 4.43 -5.61 -0.18
N TRP A 401 4.45 -4.26 -0.30
CA TRP A 401 5.12 -3.32 0.64
C TRP A 401 5.50 -3.97 1.96
N GLY A 402 6.79 -4.09 2.24
CA GLY A 402 7.27 -4.80 3.43
C GLY A 402 6.55 -4.30 4.69
N LYS A 403 6.42 -5.17 5.70
CA LYS A 403 5.77 -4.88 6.98
C LYS A 403 6.14 -3.50 7.56
N GLU A 404 7.39 -3.11 7.36
CA GLU A 404 8.01 -1.84 7.72
C GLU A 404 7.36 -0.64 7.01
N GLY A 405 7.07 -0.74 5.71
CA GLY A 405 6.41 0.32 4.93
C GLY A 405 4.99 0.62 5.44
N HIS A 406 4.17 -0.41 5.63
CA HIS A 406 2.82 -0.25 6.21
C HIS A 406 2.86 0.26 7.64
N TYR A 407 3.78 -0.26 8.45
CA TYR A 407 3.98 0.22 9.81
C TYR A 407 4.32 1.73 9.80
N ALA A 408 5.25 2.16 8.94
CA ALA A 408 5.63 3.57 8.83
C ALA A 408 4.46 4.45 8.38
N VAL A 409 3.72 4.08 7.33
CA VAL A 409 2.54 4.82 6.85
C VAL A 409 1.52 5.04 7.98
N CYS A 410 1.19 3.98 8.71
CA CYS A 410 0.20 4.05 9.78
C CYS A 410 0.71 4.80 11.01
N LYS A 411 1.98 4.62 11.38
CA LYS A 411 2.57 5.35 12.51
C LYS A 411 2.67 6.85 12.22
N ILE A 412 2.97 7.22 10.98
CA ILE A 412 2.91 8.60 10.53
C ILE A 412 1.47 9.10 10.65
N ALA A 413 0.48 8.35 10.14
CA ALA A 413 -0.92 8.74 10.18
C ALA A 413 -1.43 9.01 11.61
N GLU A 414 -1.13 8.13 12.57
CA GLU A 414 -1.49 8.31 13.98
C GLU A 414 -1.02 9.66 14.56
N GLY A 415 0.19 10.10 14.19
CA GLY A 415 0.75 11.37 14.63
C GLY A 415 0.01 12.61 14.08
N PHE A 416 -0.87 12.43 13.09
CA PHE A 416 -1.64 13.51 12.46
C PHE A 416 -3.17 13.31 12.60
N LEU A 417 -3.64 12.34 13.38
CA LEU A 417 -5.07 12.18 13.69
C LEU A 417 -5.54 13.28 14.65
N SER A 418 -6.78 13.74 14.48
CA SER A 418 -7.46 14.56 15.49
C SER A 418 -7.78 13.70 16.72
N GLU A 419 -7.97 14.34 17.88
CA GLU A 419 -8.31 13.62 19.12
C GLU A 419 -9.57 12.74 18.96
N ASP A 420 -10.57 13.26 18.24
CA ASP A 420 -11.82 12.54 17.97
C ASP A 420 -11.57 11.32 17.06
N ALA A 421 -10.75 11.48 16.01
CA ALA A 421 -10.41 10.39 15.11
C ALA A 421 -9.50 9.34 15.78
N LEU A 422 -8.52 9.76 16.58
CA LEU A 422 -7.67 8.86 17.35
C LEU A 422 -8.48 8.05 18.36
N GLY A 423 -9.45 8.68 19.03
CA GLY A 423 -10.39 7.99 19.93
C GLY A 423 -11.21 6.92 19.21
N ALA A 424 -11.74 7.24 18.02
CA ALA A 424 -12.50 6.30 17.21
C ALA A 424 -11.65 5.15 16.66
N VAL A 425 -10.43 5.45 16.17
CA VAL A 425 -9.45 4.43 15.75
C VAL A 425 -9.18 3.47 16.90
N LYS A 426 -8.84 3.97 18.09
CA LYS A 426 -8.57 3.12 19.26
C LYS A 426 -9.75 2.28 19.69
N ALA A 427 -10.97 2.79 19.55
CA ALA A 427 -12.18 2.03 19.86
C ALA A 427 -12.48 0.90 18.85
N LEU A 428 -12.01 1.04 17.61
CA LEU A 428 -12.15 0.03 16.56
C LEU A 428 -10.99 -0.97 16.53
N LEU A 429 -9.83 -0.62 17.06
CA LEU A 429 -8.68 -1.51 17.09
C LEU A 429 -8.90 -2.71 18.02
N PRO A 430 -8.41 -3.90 17.63
CA PRO A 430 -8.48 -5.07 18.49
C PRO A 430 -7.51 -4.94 19.68
N ASP A 431 -7.81 -5.62 20.79
CA ASP A 431 -7.06 -5.49 22.04
C ASP A 431 -5.56 -5.81 21.89
N TYR A 432 -5.21 -6.79 21.04
CA TYR A 432 -3.81 -7.17 20.80
C TYR A 432 -2.99 -6.08 20.09
N ALA A 433 -3.64 -5.09 19.49
CA ALA A 433 -2.96 -3.94 18.88
C ALA A 433 -2.51 -2.91 19.95
N GLU A 434 -2.95 -3.06 21.20
CA GLU A 434 -2.64 -2.15 22.32
C GLU A 434 -2.92 -0.66 22.00
N GLY A 435 -3.90 -0.42 21.13
CA GLY A 435 -4.26 0.92 20.65
C GLY A 435 -3.28 1.55 19.65
N ASP A 436 -2.40 0.75 19.04
CA ASP A 436 -1.47 1.14 17.98
C ASP A 436 -1.98 0.66 16.60
N LEU A 437 -2.39 1.60 15.74
CA LEU A 437 -2.84 1.31 14.38
C LEU A 437 -1.72 0.67 13.54
N ALA A 438 -0.46 1.08 13.74
CA ALA A 438 0.65 0.55 12.97
C ALA A 438 0.88 -0.95 13.20
N ALA A 439 0.49 -1.47 14.38
CA ALA A 439 0.61 -2.90 14.71
C ALA A 439 -0.27 -3.79 13.82
N VAL A 440 -1.36 -3.26 13.27
CA VAL A 440 -2.33 -4.02 12.45
C VAL A 440 -2.29 -3.67 10.97
N CYS A 441 -1.48 -2.70 10.55
CA CYS A 441 -1.48 -2.23 9.16
C CYS A 441 -0.86 -3.19 8.14
N SER A 442 -0.18 -4.25 8.59
CA SER A 442 0.28 -5.34 7.72
C SER A 442 -0.71 -6.50 7.63
N TRP A 443 -1.80 -6.46 8.42
CA TRP A 443 -2.75 -7.57 8.53
C TRP A 443 -3.35 -7.99 7.18
N ALA A 444 -3.69 -7.06 6.29
CA ALA A 444 -4.30 -7.39 5.01
C ALA A 444 -3.35 -8.24 4.11
N ASP A 445 -2.04 -8.03 4.21
CA ASP A 445 -1.04 -8.86 3.52
C ASP A 445 -0.84 -10.22 4.19
N GLU A 446 -0.99 -10.30 5.51
CA GLU A 446 -0.96 -11.58 6.23
C GLU A 446 -2.17 -12.44 5.85
N ILE A 447 -3.34 -11.82 5.72
CA ILE A 447 -4.58 -12.55 5.46
C ILE A 447 -4.82 -12.89 3.99
N ARG A 448 -4.39 -12.09 2.99
CA ARG A 448 -4.66 -12.35 1.55
C ARG A 448 -4.24 -13.75 1.05
N HIS A 449 -3.27 -14.38 1.72
CA HIS A 449 -2.80 -15.73 1.39
C HIS A 449 -3.67 -16.82 2.02
N ASN A 450 -4.40 -16.49 3.08
CA ASN A 450 -5.41 -17.36 3.67
C ASN A 450 -6.52 -17.58 2.66
N PHE A 451 -6.92 -18.84 2.52
CA PHE A 451 -7.93 -19.25 1.54
C PHE A 451 -9.21 -18.40 1.62
N HIS A 452 -9.63 -18.04 2.84
CA HIS A 452 -10.78 -17.18 3.18
C HIS A 452 -10.69 -15.73 2.74
N TRP A 453 -9.49 -15.26 2.41
CA TRP A 453 -9.23 -13.86 2.08
C TRP A 453 -8.55 -13.74 0.71
N ARG A 454 -8.48 -14.82 -0.07
CA ARG A 454 -7.91 -14.79 -1.44
C ARG A 454 -8.58 -13.76 -2.34
N TRP A 455 -9.87 -13.49 -2.12
CA TRP A 455 -10.61 -12.45 -2.83
C TRP A 455 -10.04 -11.05 -2.59
N SER A 456 -9.35 -10.81 -1.47
CA SER A 456 -8.71 -9.53 -1.18
C SER A 456 -7.40 -9.37 -1.94
N GLY A 457 -6.80 -10.45 -2.46
CA GLY A 457 -5.52 -10.41 -3.17
C GLY A 457 -5.46 -9.35 -4.29
N PRO A 458 -6.42 -9.31 -5.24
CA PRO A 458 -6.47 -8.28 -6.27
C PRO A 458 -6.74 -6.86 -5.75
N LEU A 459 -7.19 -6.70 -4.49
CA LEU A 459 -7.43 -5.39 -3.88
C LEU A 459 -6.15 -4.68 -3.44
N HIS A 460 -4.99 -5.34 -3.46
CA HIS A 460 -3.71 -4.74 -3.07
C HIS A 460 -3.07 -3.91 -4.19
N TYR A 461 -3.54 -4.02 -5.42
CA TYR A 461 -2.92 -3.38 -6.57
C TYR A 461 -3.93 -2.95 -7.64
N VAL A 462 -3.44 -2.26 -8.66
CA VAL A 462 -4.13 -2.00 -9.93
C VAL A 462 -3.15 -2.34 -11.05
N ASP A 463 -3.62 -3.12 -12.02
CA ASP A 463 -2.89 -3.39 -13.25
C ASP A 463 -3.19 -2.31 -14.30
N THR A 464 -2.15 -1.64 -14.80
CA THR A 464 -2.28 -0.66 -15.89
C THR A 464 -1.69 -1.18 -17.19
N PRO A 465 -2.18 -0.74 -18.36
CA PRO A 465 -1.62 -1.18 -19.63
C PRO A 465 -0.15 -0.80 -19.79
N ASP A 466 0.64 -1.74 -20.27
CA ASP A 466 2.09 -1.59 -20.42
C ASP A 466 2.47 -0.31 -21.17
N TYR A 467 3.49 0.38 -20.65
CA TYR A 467 4.09 1.59 -21.23
C TYR A 467 3.16 2.81 -21.38
N ARG A 468 1.88 2.73 -20.96
CA ARG A 468 0.96 3.88 -21.02
C ARG A 468 1.22 4.93 -19.95
N CYS A 469 1.78 4.51 -18.81
CA CYS A 469 2.14 5.40 -17.70
C CYS A 469 1.00 6.32 -17.23
N ASN A 470 -0.24 5.82 -17.28
CA ASN A 470 -1.44 6.53 -16.84
C ASN A 470 -2.43 5.54 -16.24
N TYR A 471 -3.33 6.07 -15.43
CA TYR A 471 -4.36 5.30 -14.75
C TYR A 471 -5.75 5.89 -15.04
N GLU A 472 -6.71 5.03 -15.36
CA GLU A 472 -8.11 5.36 -15.61
C GLU A 472 -9.02 4.34 -14.90
N TYR A 473 -9.82 4.79 -13.93
CA TYR A 473 -10.61 3.90 -13.06
C TYR A 473 -11.46 2.86 -13.81
N CYS A 474 -12.29 3.30 -14.76
CA CYS A 474 -13.18 2.40 -15.50
C CYS A 474 -12.43 1.37 -16.37
N ARG A 475 -11.20 1.72 -16.80
CA ARG A 475 -10.36 0.89 -17.64
C ARG A 475 -9.58 -0.11 -16.81
N ASP A 476 -8.97 0.34 -15.71
CA ASP A 476 -7.91 -0.37 -14.99
C ASP A 476 -8.39 -1.01 -13.68
N CYS A 477 -9.47 -0.52 -13.07
CA CYS A 477 -9.96 -1.08 -11.81
C CYS A 477 -10.86 -2.29 -12.03
N HIS A 478 -10.24 -3.45 -12.22
CA HIS A 478 -10.92 -4.74 -12.31
C HIS A 478 -9.99 -5.90 -11.92
N ASP A 479 -10.57 -7.06 -11.60
CA ASP A 479 -9.78 -8.28 -11.44
C ASP A 479 -9.36 -8.88 -12.79
N LEU A 480 -8.59 -9.97 -12.77
CA LEU A 480 -8.16 -10.69 -13.97
C LEU A 480 -9.31 -11.24 -14.82
N ARG A 481 -10.54 -11.30 -14.28
CA ARG A 481 -11.76 -11.75 -14.98
C ARG A 481 -12.59 -10.58 -15.52
N GLY A 482 -12.15 -9.35 -15.30
CA GLY A 482 -12.82 -8.12 -15.75
C GLY A 482 -13.95 -7.65 -14.83
N HIS A 483 -14.13 -8.23 -13.65
CA HIS A 483 -15.09 -7.74 -12.67
C HIS A 483 -14.64 -6.36 -12.17
N LYS A 484 -15.50 -5.36 -12.36
CA LYS A 484 -15.22 -3.96 -12.01
C LYS A 484 -15.07 -3.76 -10.50
N ASP A 485 -14.34 -2.70 -10.15
CA ASP A 485 -14.14 -2.24 -8.76
C ASP A 485 -13.27 -3.16 -7.88
N ILE A 486 -12.80 -4.30 -8.40
CA ILE A 486 -11.91 -5.22 -7.69
C ILE A 486 -10.45 -4.82 -7.95
N CYS A 487 -10.03 -3.73 -7.31
CA CYS A 487 -8.66 -3.25 -7.31
C CYS A 487 -8.42 -2.32 -6.09
N VAL A 488 -7.19 -1.86 -5.82
CA VAL A 488 -6.90 -1.02 -4.64
C VAL A 488 -7.65 0.31 -4.61
N THR A 489 -7.95 0.93 -5.75
CA THR A 489 -8.72 2.19 -5.77
C THR A 489 -10.19 1.94 -5.43
N GLY A 490 -10.80 0.86 -5.96
CA GLY A 490 -12.14 0.42 -5.61
C GLY A 490 -12.25 0.00 -4.15
N ALA A 491 -11.23 -0.67 -3.61
CA ALA A 491 -11.16 -1.03 -2.20
C ALA A 491 -11.14 0.21 -1.28
N ILE A 492 -10.32 1.22 -1.60
CA ILE A 492 -10.30 2.48 -0.83
C ILE A 492 -11.66 3.16 -0.86
N TYR A 493 -12.33 3.25 -2.02
CA TYR A 493 -13.69 3.79 -2.08
C TYR A 493 -14.67 2.99 -1.21
N ASN A 494 -14.63 1.67 -1.30
CA ASN A 494 -15.52 0.78 -0.56
C ASN A 494 -15.35 0.94 0.96
N TYR A 495 -14.13 0.79 1.48
CA TYR A 495 -13.89 0.83 2.93
C TYR A 495 -14.00 2.23 3.53
N THR A 496 -13.70 3.27 2.74
CA THR A 496 -14.04 4.65 3.13
C THR A 496 -15.55 4.83 3.27
N LYS A 497 -16.34 4.28 2.33
CA LYS A 497 -17.80 4.31 2.39
C LYS A 497 -18.34 3.51 3.58
N GLN A 498 -17.78 2.34 3.88
CA GLN A 498 -18.20 1.53 5.03
C GLN A 498 -17.99 2.27 6.35
N LEU A 499 -16.81 2.87 6.56
CA LEU A 499 -16.48 3.65 7.76
C LEU A 499 -17.34 4.91 7.91
N THR A 500 -17.73 5.55 6.80
CA THR A 500 -18.57 6.75 6.83
C THR A 500 -20.07 6.44 6.94
N SER A 501 -20.56 5.37 6.30
CA SER A 501 -21.99 5.01 6.26
C SER A 501 -22.44 4.15 7.44
N GLY A 502 -21.59 3.28 7.97
CA GLY A 502 -21.89 2.41 9.11
C GLY A 502 -22.24 3.17 10.40
N TYR A 503 -21.95 4.47 10.46
CA TYR A 503 -22.27 5.33 11.60
C TYR A 503 -23.54 6.16 11.42
N HIS A 504 -23.91 6.53 10.18
CA HIS A 504 -25.04 7.44 9.92
C HIS A 504 -26.41 6.75 9.89
N ASN A 505 -26.46 5.43 9.69
CA ASN A 505 -27.69 4.65 9.67
C ASN A 505 -27.67 3.57 10.76
N SER A 506 -28.05 3.95 11.98
CA SER A 506 -28.43 2.99 13.05
C SER A 506 -29.74 2.23 12.75
N GLY A 507 -30.17 2.17 11.48
CA GLY A 507 -31.44 1.61 11.03
C GLY A 507 -31.44 0.97 9.64
N SER A 508 -30.27 0.69 9.03
CA SER A 508 -30.20 -0.13 7.80
C SER A 508 -29.59 -1.51 8.08
N GLU A 509 -30.19 -2.55 7.50
CA GLU A 509 -29.95 -3.99 7.71
C GLU A 509 -28.52 -4.54 7.42
N ILE A 510 -27.56 -3.72 6.99
CA ILE A 510 -26.19 -4.18 6.66
C ILE A 510 -25.20 -3.68 7.73
N ARG A 511 -24.75 -4.57 8.63
CA ARG A 511 -23.68 -4.27 9.59
C ARG A 511 -22.32 -4.54 8.96
N TYR A 512 -21.57 -3.46 8.72
CA TYR A 512 -20.17 -3.55 8.31
C TYR A 512 -19.28 -3.84 9.53
N ASN A 513 -18.31 -4.76 9.45
CA ASN A 513 -17.22 -4.85 10.44
C ASN A 513 -16.25 -3.68 10.22
N LEU A 514 -16.42 -2.64 11.06
CA LEU A 514 -15.68 -1.39 10.95
C LEU A 514 -14.21 -1.52 11.35
N THR A 515 -13.85 -2.52 12.18
CA THR A 515 -12.44 -2.84 12.50
C THR A 515 -11.72 -3.31 11.25
N GLU A 516 -12.32 -4.22 10.49
CA GLU A 516 -11.75 -4.70 9.23
C GLU A 516 -11.73 -3.60 8.18
N ALA A 517 -12.79 -2.79 8.09
CA ALA A 517 -12.81 -1.65 7.19
C ALA A 517 -11.68 -0.65 7.49
N LEU A 518 -11.39 -0.39 8.78
CA LEU A 518 -10.27 0.43 9.20
C LEU A 518 -8.93 -0.20 8.79
N MET A 519 -8.72 -1.47 9.12
CA MET A 519 -7.46 -2.18 8.84
C MET A 519 -7.19 -2.31 7.33
N PHE A 520 -8.20 -2.65 6.54
CA PHE A 520 -8.11 -2.66 5.08
C PHE A 520 -7.84 -1.28 4.51
N LEU A 521 -8.60 -0.25 4.92
CA LEU A 521 -8.39 1.11 4.41
C LEU A 521 -6.98 1.61 4.73
N SER A 522 -6.50 1.39 5.95
CA SER A 522 -5.15 1.78 6.38
C SER A 522 -4.07 1.07 5.56
N HIS A 523 -4.25 -0.23 5.29
CA HIS A 523 -3.32 -0.99 4.45
C HIS A 523 -3.35 -0.53 2.99
N PHE A 524 -4.55 -0.44 2.38
CA PHE A 524 -4.72 -0.10 0.97
C PHE A 524 -4.30 1.34 0.64
N ILE A 525 -4.42 2.28 1.59
CA ILE A 525 -3.81 3.60 1.43
C ILE A 525 -2.27 3.50 1.43
N GLY A 526 -1.65 2.55 2.13
CA GLY A 526 -0.23 2.24 1.95
C GLY A 526 0.07 1.69 0.55
N ASP A 527 -0.65 0.66 0.13
CA ASP A 527 -0.49 -0.03 -1.15
C ASP A 527 -0.61 0.90 -2.35
N ILE A 528 -1.65 1.71 -2.40
CA ILE A 528 -1.84 2.63 -3.52
C ILE A 528 -0.70 3.64 -3.65
N HIS A 529 0.08 3.87 -2.58
CA HIS A 529 1.26 4.72 -2.61
C HIS A 529 2.54 3.99 -3.06
N GLN A 530 2.54 2.66 -3.16
CA GLN A 530 3.59 1.91 -3.84
C GLN A 530 3.52 2.19 -5.33
N PRO A 531 4.58 2.73 -5.95
CA PRO A 531 4.58 2.93 -7.39
C PRO A 531 4.25 1.65 -8.17
N LEU A 532 4.85 0.50 -7.83
CA LEU A 532 4.68 -0.76 -8.53
C LEU A 532 3.41 -1.55 -8.17
N HIS A 533 2.65 -1.14 -7.15
CA HIS A 533 1.27 -1.62 -6.96
C HIS A 533 0.29 -0.97 -7.94
N VAL A 534 0.72 0.08 -8.65
CA VAL A 534 -0.01 0.64 -9.79
C VAL A 534 0.91 0.51 -11.00
N GLY A 535 1.26 -0.74 -11.31
CA GLY A 535 2.29 -1.15 -12.25
C GLY A 535 1.74 -1.64 -13.59
N PHE A 536 2.58 -2.31 -14.39
CA PHE A 536 2.20 -2.83 -15.69
C PHE A 536 1.64 -4.25 -15.57
N THR A 537 0.61 -4.55 -16.36
CA THR A 537 0.01 -5.90 -16.39
C THR A 537 1.02 -6.94 -16.88
N GLY A 538 1.78 -6.63 -17.93
CA GLY A 538 2.66 -7.59 -18.59
C GLY A 538 3.85 -8.06 -17.75
N ASP A 539 4.21 -7.32 -16.70
CA ASP A 539 5.29 -7.68 -15.79
C ASP A 539 4.84 -7.97 -14.35
N GLU A 540 3.52 -8.04 -14.13
CA GLU A 540 2.87 -8.20 -12.81
C GLU A 540 3.36 -7.15 -11.80
N GLY A 541 3.40 -5.88 -12.23
CA GLY A 541 3.92 -4.78 -11.41
C GLY A 541 5.41 -4.93 -11.07
N GLY A 542 6.20 -5.47 -12.00
CA GLY A 542 7.63 -5.72 -11.81
C GLY A 542 7.97 -6.99 -11.03
N ASN A 543 7.00 -7.83 -10.66
CA ASN A 543 7.26 -9.12 -9.99
C ASN A 543 8.02 -10.10 -10.89
N THR A 544 7.81 -10.02 -12.20
CA THR A 544 8.49 -10.87 -13.19
C THR A 544 9.84 -10.29 -13.66
N ILE A 545 10.17 -9.04 -13.30
CA ILE A 545 11.45 -8.40 -13.62
C ILE A 545 12.50 -8.86 -12.60
N ILE A 546 13.16 -9.98 -12.92
CA ILE A 546 14.19 -10.56 -12.07
C ILE A 546 15.49 -9.74 -12.17
N VAL A 547 15.97 -9.24 -11.04
CA VAL A 547 17.18 -8.40 -10.92
C VAL A 547 18.03 -8.87 -9.73
N ARG A 548 19.15 -8.18 -9.47
CA ARG A 548 19.92 -8.36 -8.25
C ARG A 548 19.90 -7.07 -7.44
N TRP A 549 19.50 -7.13 -6.18
CA TRP A 549 19.75 -6.07 -5.22
C TRP A 549 21.11 -6.28 -4.59
N TYR A 550 22.08 -5.47 -4.99
CA TYR A 550 23.50 -5.72 -4.73
C TYR A 550 23.89 -7.16 -5.10
N ARG A 551 24.24 -7.99 -4.11
CA ARG A 551 24.65 -9.38 -4.31
C ARG A 551 23.49 -10.38 -4.29
N ARG A 552 22.27 -9.97 -3.93
CA ARG A 552 21.11 -10.89 -3.75
C ARG A 552 20.20 -10.87 -4.97
N LYS A 553 19.86 -12.04 -5.51
CA LYS A 553 18.86 -12.17 -6.59
C LYS A 553 17.46 -11.95 -6.00
N THR A 554 16.63 -11.15 -6.68
CA THR A 554 15.28 -10.77 -6.26
C THR A 554 14.46 -10.36 -7.50
N ASN A 555 13.24 -9.85 -7.33
CA ASN A 555 12.49 -9.13 -8.37
C ASN A 555 12.42 -7.61 -8.06
N LEU A 556 12.00 -6.82 -9.05
CA LEU A 556 11.91 -5.36 -8.96
C LEU A 556 10.82 -4.91 -7.96
N HIS A 557 9.68 -5.59 -7.93
CA HIS A 557 8.57 -5.29 -7.01
C HIS A 557 9.04 -5.32 -5.54
N HIS A 558 9.65 -6.42 -5.13
CA HIS A 558 10.19 -6.64 -3.78
C HIS A 558 11.29 -5.63 -3.39
N ILE A 559 12.01 -5.05 -4.36
CA ILE A 559 12.98 -3.98 -4.07
C ILE A 559 12.27 -2.73 -3.58
N TRP A 560 11.17 -2.34 -4.23
CA TRP A 560 10.38 -1.17 -3.85
C TRP A 560 9.60 -1.42 -2.57
N ASP A 561 9.07 -2.63 -2.39
CA ASP A 561 8.30 -2.98 -1.20
C ASP A 561 9.16 -3.01 0.05
N THR A 562 10.31 -3.66 -0.02
CA THR A 562 11.07 -4.03 1.18
C THR A 562 12.51 -3.56 1.10
N MET A 563 13.23 -3.91 0.04
CA MET A 563 14.70 -3.85 0.09
C MET A 563 15.27 -2.42 0.16
N ILE A 564 14.62 -1.42 -0.45
CA ILE A 564 15.02 -0.02 -0.30
C ILE A 564 14.86 0.42 1.16
N ILE A 565 13.71 0.18 1.78
CA ILE A 565 13.43 0.54 3.17
C ILE A 565 14.41 -0.17 4.10
N ASP A 566 14.58 -1.48 3.92
CA ASP A 566 15.49 -2.30 4.71
C ASP A 566 16.95 -1.83 4.64
N SER A 567 17.39 -1.42 3.44
CA SER A 567 18.73 -0.90 3.23
C SER A 567 18.89 0.46 3.87
N ALA A 568 17.86 1.33 3.81
CA ALA A 568 17.86 2.62 4.50
C ALA A 568 17.88 2.47 6.02
N LEU A 569 17.07 1.56 6.57
CA LEU A 569 17.07 1.26 8.02
C LEU A 569 18.45 0.86 8.50
N LYS A 570 19.09 -0.09 7.81
CA LYS A 570 20.44 -0.56 8.15
C LYS A 570 21.51 0.51 7.99
N THR A 571 21.40 1.34 6.95
CA THR A 571 22.45 2.29 6.57
C THR A 571 22.36 3.62 7.33
N TYR A 572 21.15 4.15 7.53
CA TYR A 572 20.94 5.52 8.00
C TYR A 572 20.22 5.61 9.36
N TYR A 573 19.49 4.57 9.76
CA TYR A 573 18.60 4.62 10.92
C TYR A 573 18.93 3.58 12.00
N ASN A 574 20.14 3.02 12.00
CA ASN A 574 20.61 2.06 13.01
C ASN A 574 19.67 0.84 13.16
N SER A 575 19.04 0.42 12.07
CA SER A 575 18.02 -0.63 12.03
C SER A 575 16.79 -0.36 12.91
N ASP A 576 16.50 0.91 13.22
CA ASP A 576 15.36 1.33 14.02
C ASP A 576 14.38 2.16 13.17
N ILE A 577 13.19 1.59 12.93
CA ILE A 577 12.15 2.21 12.13
C ILE A 577 11.56 3.46 12.79
N ALA A 578 11.58 3.56 14.11
CA ALA A 578 11.09 4.75 14.81
C ALA A 578 11.94 5.97 14.46
N ILE A 579 13.26 5.81 14.25
CA ILE A 579 14.16 6.89 13.85
C ILE A 579 13.83 7.35 12.42
N MET A 580 13.57 6.40 11.50
CA MET A 580 13.14 6.71 10.13
C MET A 580 11.81 7.45 10.11
N ILE A 581 10.82 6.98 10.88
CA ILE A 581 9.50 7.63 11.00
C ILE A 581 9.64 9.04 11.55
N GLN A 582 10.47 9.25 12.59
CA GLN A 582 10.73 10.58 13.12
C GLN A 582 11.40 11.50 12.08
N ALA A 583 12.34 10.99 11.29
CA ALA A 583 12.97 11.77 10.21
C ALA A 583 11.93 12.19 9.15
N ILE A 584 11.06 11.25 8.73
CA ILE A 584 9.97 11.52 7.80
C ILE A 584 8.98 12.54 8.38
N GLN A 585 8.59 12.41 9.66
CA GLN A 585 7.71 13.37 10.33
C GLN A 585 8.32 14.77 10.43
N ARG A 586 9.64 14.88 10.66
CA ARG A 586 10.34 16.17 10.61
C ARG A 586 10.27 16.79 9.22
N ASN A 587 10.52 16.00 8.16
CA ASN A 587 10.38 16.48 6.78
C ASN A 587 8.95 16.92 6.45
N ILE A 588 7.93 16.22 6.97
CA ILE A 588 6.52 16.63 6.85
C ILE A 588 6.30 18.02 7.47
N THR A 589 6.86 18.29 8.65
CA THR A 589 6.74 19.59 9.32
C THR A 589 7.69 20.67 8.77
N GLY A 590 8.76 20.28 8.09
CA GLY A 590 9.78 21.14 7.50
C GLY A 590 9.64 21.21 5.97
N ASP A 591 10.52 20.54 5.25
CA ASP A 591 10.68 20.59 3.79
C ASP A 591 9.40 20.37 2.99
N TRP A 592 8.52 19.48 3.44
CA TRP A 592 7.27 19.14 2.76
C TRP A 592 6.05 19.88 3.31
N SER A 593 6.22 20.78 4.27
CA SER A 593 5.11 21.52 4.90
C SER A 593 4.21 22.24 3.90
N PHE A 594 4.77 22.78 2.83
CA PHE A 594 4.02 23.44 1.75
C PHE A 594 3.21 22.45 0.89
N ASP A 595 3.73 21.25 0.69
CA ASP A 595 3.11 20.18 -0.09
C ASP A 595 1.92 19.55 0.67
N ILE A 596 1.91 19.55 2.01
CA ILE A 596 0.88 18.91 2.84
C ILE A 596 -0.54 19.36 2.48
N SER A 597 -0.73 20.65 2.24
CA SER A 597 -2.05 21.19 1.85
C SER A 597 -2.55 20.54 0.55
N SER A 598 -1.66 20.32 -0.41
CA SER A 598 -1.98 19.65 -1.67
C SER A 598 -2.20 18.15 -1.51
N TRP A 599 -1.49 17.49 -0.59
CA TRP A 599 -1.66 16.06 -0.33
C TRP A 599 -2.98 15.76 0.36
N LYS A 600 -3.43 16.65 1.25
CA LYS A 600 -4.72 16.57 1.95
C LYS A 600 -5.91 16.94 1.07
N ASN A 601 -5.69 17.78 0.05
CA ASN A 601 -6.79 18.29 -0.76
C ASN A 601 -7.37 17.20 -1.67
N CYS A 602 -8.63 16.88 -1.45
CA CYS A 602 -9.46 16.03 -2.30
C CYS A 602 -10.63 16.89 -2.80
N ALA A 603 -11.18 16.61 -3.99
CA ALA A 603 -12.29 17.41 -4.52
C ALA A 603 -13.46 17.47 -3.50
N SER A 604 -14.18 18.60 -3.47
CA SER A 604 -14.90 19.10 -2.28
C SER A 604 -16.02 18.23 -1.67
N ASP A 605 -16.36 17.08 -2.27
CA ASP A 605 -17.36 16.14 -1.75
C ASP A 605 -16.82 14.72 -1.48
N ASP A 606 -15.56 14.41 -1.82
CA ASP A 606 -14.98 13.07 -1.67
C ASP A 606 -14.18 12.91 -0.37
N THR A 607 -14.41 11.82 0.38
CA THR A 607 -13.69 11.51 1.64
C THR A 607 -12.29 10.92 1.39
N ALA A 608 -12.04 10.34 0.22
CA ALA A 608 -10.74 9.84 -0.23
C ALA A 608 -10.60 10.01 -1.75
N CYS A 609 -9.38 10.21 -2.24
CA CYS A 609 -9.07 10.49 -3.65
C CYS A 609 -8.17 9.40 -4.30
N PRO A 610 -8.55 8.10 -4.27
CA PRO A 610 -7.68 7.03 -4.72
C PRO A 610 -7.24 7.16 -6.18
N ASN A 611 -8.08 7.72 -7.08
CA ASN A 611 -7.69 7.92 -8.48
C ASN A 611 -6.49 8.83 -8.68
N LEU A 612 -6.38 9.88 -7.86
CA LEU A 612 -5.22 10.77 -7.84
C LEU A 612 -3.98 10.01 -7.36
N TYR A 613 -4.12 9.24 -6.29
CA TYR A 613 -3.01 8.50 -5.68
C TYR A 613 -2.44 7.46 -6.64
N ALA A 614 -3.32 6.73 -7.34
CA ALA A 614 -2.94 5.76 -8.36
C ALA A 614 -2.26 6.43 -9.56
N SER A 615 -2.78 7.55 -10.04
CA SER A 615 -2.17 8.32 -11.14
C SER A 615 -0.75 8.80 -10.81
N GLU A 616 -0.50 9.20 -9.56
CA GLU A 616 0.84 9.53 -9.08
C GLU A 616 1.74 8.30 -9.03
N SER A 617 1.26 7.17 -8.50
CA SER A 617 2.02 5.93 -8.38
C SER A 617 2.49 5.40 -9.74
N ILE A 618 1.61 5.29 -10.73
CA ILE A 618 2.01 4.85 -12.09
C ILE A 618 2.99 5.83 -12.75
N SER A 619 2.83 7.14 -12.52
CA SER A 619 3.78 8.14 -13.02
C SER A 619 5.18 7.92 -12.41
N LEU A 620 5.25 7.63 -11.11
CA LEU A 620 6.50 7.35 -10.41
C LEU A 620 7.08 5.99 -10.79
N ALA A 621 6.24 4.99 -11.03
CA ALA A 621 6.66 3.68 -11.49
C ALA A 621 7.41 3.79 -12.82
N CYS A 622 6.84 4.50 -13.79
CA CYS A 622 7.49 4.75 -15.07
C CYS A 622 8.75 5.60 -14.97
N LYS A 623 8.71 6.69 -14.18
CA LYS A 623 9.84 7.62 -14.07
C LYS A 623 11.03 7.04 -13.31
N PHE A 624 10.77 6.23 -12.29
CA PHE A 624 11.77 5.81 -11.32
C PHE A 624 11.89 4.30 -11.20
N ALA A 625 10.78 3.56 -11.07
CA ALA A 625 10.82 2.12 -10.80
C ALA A 625 11.33 1.31 -12.00
N TYR A 626 10.64 1.37 -13.13
CA TYR A 626 11.05 0.63 -14.32
C TYR A 626 12.34 1.18 -14.95
N ARG A 627 12.64 2.46 -14.74
CA ARG A 627 13.81 3.11 -15.34
C ARG A 627 15.12 2.52 -14.78
N ASN A 628 15.94 2.00 -15.69
CA ASN A 628 17.23 1.35 -15.43
C ASN A 628 17.14 0.01 -14.68
N ALA A 629 15.95 -0.59 -14.60
CA ALA A 629 15.72 -1.90 -13.99
C ALA A 629 15.39 -2.95 -15.06
N THR A 630 16.38 -3.32 -15.87
CA THR A 630 16.21 -4.37 -16.90
C THR A 630 16.40 -5.77 -16.29
N PRO A 631 15.74 -6.82 -16.83
CA PRO A 631 15.94 -8.19 -16.37
C PRO A 631 17.43 -8.59 -16.36
N GLY A 632 17.91 -9.15 -15.25
CA GLY A 632 19.30 -9.55 -15.04
C GLY A 632 20.24 -8.45 -14.55
N SER A 633 19.80 -7.18 -14.54
CA SER A 633 20.60 -6.06 -14.04
C SER A 633 20.89 -6.18 -12.54
N THR A 634 21.97 -5.53 -12.09
CA THR A 634 22.29 -5.37 -10.67
C THR A 634 21.98 -3.94 -10.24
N LEU A 635 20.97 -3.81 -9.39
CA LEU A 635 20.56 -2.58 -8.76
C LEU A 635 21.32 -2.47 -7.44
N GLY A 636 22.31 -1.60 -7.42
CA GLY A 636 23.07 -1.29 -6.22
C GLY A 636 22.72 0.10 -5.70
N ASP A 637 23.73 0.68 -5.09
CA ASP A 637 23.84 2.06 -4.70
C ASP A 637 23.09 3.03 -5.66
N ASP A 638 23.28 2.96 -6.99
CA ASP A 638 22.73 3.94 -7.96
C ASP A 638 21.23 4.06 -7.88
N TYR A 639 20.63 2.88 -7.86
CA TYR A 639 19.22 2.71 -7.80
C TYR A 639 18.70 3.06 -6.41
N PHE A 640 19.40 2.63 -5.35
CA PHE A 640 19.01 2.86 -3.97
C PHE A 640 18.82 4.34 -3.65
N LEU A 641 19.84 5.18 -3.87
CA LEU A 641 19.78 6.57 -3.41
C LEU A 641 18.89 7.47 -4.24
N SER A 642 18.79 7.20 -5.53
CA SER A 642 17.93 7.99 -6.40
C SER A 642 16.45 7.68 -6.16
N ARG A 643 16.12 6.49 -5.62
CA ARG A 643 14.74 6.06 -5.37
C ARG A 643 14.33 6.19 -3.90
N LEU A 644 15.27 6.20 -2.95
CA LEU A 644 14.98 6.34 -1.52
C LEU A 644 14.15 7.60 -1.18
N PRO A 645 14.47 8.82 -1.69
CA PRO A 645 13.65 10.00 -1.42
C PRO A 645 12.22 9.89 -1.99
N ILE A 646 12.04 9.13 -3.09
CA ILE A 646 10.72 8.87 -3.66
C ILE A 646 9.94 7.95 -2.72
N VAL A 647 10.58 6.87 -2.22
CA VAL A 647 9.99 5.96 -1.24
C VAL A 647 9.59 6.70 0.03
N GLU A 648 10.48 7.49 0.63
CA GLU A 648 10.19 8.29 1.84
C GLU A 648 9.03 9.26 1.62
N LYS A 649 9.00 9.93 0.45
CA LYS A 649 7.89 10.82 0.09
C LYS A 649 6.57 10.07 -0.06
N ARG A 650 6.57 8.85 -0.61
CA ARG A 650 5.36 8.01 -0.71
C ARG A 650 4.88 7.51 0.63
N LEU A 651 5.77 7.12 1.53
CA LEU A 651 5.42 6.78 2.93
C LEU A 651 4.77 7.97 3.64
N ALA A 652 5.33 9.18 3.47
CA ALA A 652 4.78 10.41 4.04
C ALA A 652 3.41 10.78 3.45
N GLN A 653 3.27 10.70 2.12
CA GLN A 653 2.00 10.95 1.44
C GLN A 653 0.92 9.97 1.87
N GLY A 654 1.24 8.68 1.98
CA GLY A 654 0.33 7.65 2.48
C GLY A 654 -0.15 7.96 3.89
N GLY A 655 0.77 8.27 4.81
CA GLY A 655 0.42 8.59 6.20
C GLY A 655 -0.45 9.85 6.33
N ILE A 656 -0.11 10.92 5.60
CA ILE A 656 -0.87 12.18 5.62
C ILE A 656 -2.26 12.03 5.00
N ARG A 657 -2.39 11.26 3.92
CA ARG A 657 -3.67 11.00 3.26
C ARG A 657 -4.56 10.07 4.09
N LEU A 658 -3.98 9.04 4.72
CA LEU A 658 -4.70 8.19 5.67
C LEU A 658 -5.25 9.03 6.83
N ALA A 659 -4.41 9.87 7.44
CA ALA A 659 -4.85 10.77 8.49
C ALA A 659 -5.93 11.74 8.02
N ALA A 660 -5.81 12.31 6.81
CA ALA A 660 -6.81 13.21 6.26
C ALA A 660 -8.16 12.52 6.02
N THR A 661 -8.16 11.30 5.50
CA THR A 661 -9.36 10.48 5.29
C THR A 661 -10.03 10.13 6.61
N LEU A 662 -9.27 9.75 7.64
CA LEU A 662 -9.79 9.44 8.98
C LEU A 662 -10.19 10.68 9.79
N ASN A 663 -9.59 11.85 9.53
CA ASN A 663 -9.98 13.11 10.19
C ASN A 663 -11.22 13.77 9.58
N HIS A 664 -11.81 13.18 8.54
CA HIS A 664 -12.99 13.76 7.92
C HIS A 664 -14.16 13.83 8.92
N LYS A 665 -14.96 14.91 8.87
CA LYS A 665 -16.01 15.22 9.87
C LYS A 665 -17.04 14.11 10.12
N SER A 666 -17.22 13.23 9.15
CA SER A 666 -18.07 12.04 9.25
C SER A 666 -17.54 11.03 10.28
N PHE A 667 -16.23 10.96 10.45
CA PHE A 667 -15.51 10.06 11.36
C PHE A 667 -15.35 10.67 12.77
N GLU A 668 -15.12 11.99 12.89
CA GLU A 668 -14.95 12.69 14.19
C GLU A 668 -16.19 12.64 15.11
N ARG A 669 -17.40 12.42 14.57
CA ARG A 669 -18.60 12.26 15.40
C ARG A 669 -18.60 10.99 16.26
N MET A 670 -17.71 10.03 16.01
CA MET A 670 -17.57 8.80 16.79
C MET A 670 -16.86 9.01 18.15
N GLY A 671 -15.88 9.91 18.21
CA GLY A 671 -15.09 10.16 19.43
C GLY A 671 -15.86 10.82 20.59
N LYS A 672 -16.93 11.56 20.27
CA LYS A 672 -17.70 12.34 21.25
C LYS A 672 -18.65 11.53 22.16
N PHE A 673 -18.91 10.26 21.85
CA PHE A 673 -19.74 9.37 22.68
C PHE A 673 -18.93 8.42 23.59
N GLY A 674 -17.63 8.22 23.32
CA GLY A 674 -16.75 7.33 24.11
C GLY A 674 -16.16 7.94 25.39
N GLY A 675 -16.39 9.24 25.65
CA GLY A 675 -15.73 9.99 26.71
C GLY A 675 -16.26 9.77 28.15
N LEU A 676 -17.23 8.89 28.40
CA LEU A 676 -17.91 8.83 29.71
C LEU A 676 -17.51 7.68 30.65
N LEU A 677 -16.56 6.82 30.29
CA LEU A 677 -16.15 5.71 31.17
C LEU A 677 -14.62 5.65 31.31
N ARG A 678 -14.08 6.51 32.18
CA ARG A 678 -12.77 6.30 32.82
C ARG A 678 -13.01 5.94 34.28
N LEU A 679 -12.79 4.67 34.64
CA LEU A 679 -12.59 4.28 36.03
C LEU A 679 -11.27 3.49 36.19
N SER A 680 -10.37 4.17 36.89
CA SER A 680 -9.34 3.73 37.82
C SER A 680 -8.48 2.48 37.52
N ARG A 681 -7.20 2.77 37.29
CA ARG A 681 -6.04 1.89 37.50
C ARG A 681 -6.01 1.32 38.93
N SER A 682 -6.22 0.03 39.11
CA SER A 682 -5.66 -0.79 40.21
C SER A 682 -5.98 -2.26 39.97
N GLY A 683 -4.97 -3.05 39.62
CA GLY A 683 -5.13 -4.50 39.43
C GLY A 683 -4.05 -5.14 38.56
N PHE A 684 -2.80 -4.66 38.66
CA PHE A 684 -1.66 -5.33 38.05
C PHE A 684 -1.23 -6.46 38.99
N GLY A 685 -1.45 -7.72 38.62
CA GLY A 685 -0.95 -8.84 39.39
C GLY A 685 -1.61 -10.17 39.04
N LEU A 686 -0.81 -11.04 38.43
CA LEU A 686 -0.97 -12.51 38.37
C LEU A 686 -1.86 -13.07 37.23
N LEU A 687 -1.22 -13.36 36.08
CA LEU A 687 -1.33 -14.63 35.33
C LEU A 687 -0.62 -14.50 33.97
N VAL A 688 0.71 -14.39 34.03
CA VAL A 688 1.58 -14.85 32.93
C VAL A 688 2.02 -16.25 33.33
N VAL A 689 2.06 -17.16 32.36
CA VAL A 689 2.36 -18.61 32.47
C VAL A 689 1.11 -19.50 32.61
N LEU A 690 0.34 -19.63 31.51
CA LEU A 690 -0.16 -20.90 30.95
C LEU A 690 -1.11 -20.61 29.78
N ALA A 691 -0.91 -21.34 28.67
CA ALA A 691 -1.75 -21.44 27.47
C ALA A 691 -1.25 -20.71 26.20
N PHE A 692 -0.07 -21.10 25.73
CA PHE A 692 0.11 -21.36 24.29
C PHE A 692 -0.46 -22.76 24.01
N VAL A 693 -1.71 -22.85 23.57
CA VAL A 693 -2.26 -24.02 22.87
C VAL A 693 -2.94 -23.47 21.63
N MET A 694 -2.47 -23.90 20.45
CA MET A 694 -3.09 -23.56 19.18
C MET A 694 -4.48 -24.20 19.13
N THR A 695 -5.52 -23.42 18.83
CA THR A 695 -6.83 -23.96 18.45
C THR A 695 -6.83 -24.30 16.95
N PRO A 696 -7.13 -25.55 16.56
CA PRO A 696 -7.53 -25.85 15.18
C PRO A 696 -8.99 -25.41 14.99
N GLY A 697 -9.24 -24.55 14.00
CA GLY A 697 -10.60 -24.15 13.64
C GLY A 697 -11.42 -25.34 13.15
N ALA A 698 -12.61 -25.49 13.72
CA ALA A 698 -13.61 -26.48 13.33
C ALA A 698 -14.02 -26.29 11.86
N LEU A 699 -13.74 -27.28 11.03
CA LEU A 699 -14.42 -27.47 9.76
C LEU A 699 -15.60 -28.39 10.04
N ALA A 700 -16.72 -28.05 9.42
CA ALA A 700 -17.99 -28.72 9.54
C ALA A 700 -18.19 -29.50 8.22
N TRP A 701 -18.56 -30.78 8.28
CA TRP A 701 -18.24 -31.89 7.35
C TRP A 701 -16.97 -31.65 6.52
N SER A 702 -16.05 -32.61 6.57
CA SER A 702 -14.96 -32.61 5.59
C SER A 702 -15.51 -32.52 4.17
N LYS A 703 -14.75 -31.87 3.28
CA LYS A 703 -15.09 -31.65 1.87
C LYS A 703 -15.75 -32.89 1.23
N GLU A 704 -15.26 -34.06 1.57
CA GLU A 704 -15.73 -35.37 1.14
C GLU A 704 -17.21 -35.65 1.50
N GLY A 705 -17.63 -35.36 2.74
CA GLY A 705 -19.00 -35.57 3.22
C GLY A 705 -20.04 -34.70 2.50
N HIS A 706 -19.72 -33.41 2.30
CA HIS A 706 -20.58 -32.50 1.55
C HIS A 706 -20.72 -32.92 0.09
N ILE A 707 -19.60 -33.22 -0.58
CA ILE A 707 -19.62 -33.64 -1.99
C ILE A 707 -20.50 -34.89 -2.16
N MET A 708 -20.32 -35.92 -1.33
CA MET A 708 -21.14 -37.14 -1.40
C MET A 708 -22.63 -36.83 -1.15
N THR A 709 -22.95 -35.98 -0.16
CA THR A 709 -24.33 -35.57 0.14
C THR A 709 -24.99 -34.92 -1.09
N CYS A 710 -24.30 -33.99 -1.76
CA CYS A 710 -24.80 -33.35 -2.97
C CYS A 710 -24.84 -34.29 -4.19
N GLN A 711 -23.89 -35.21 -4.34
CA GLN A 711 -23.91 -36.22 -5.41
C GLN A 711 -25.08 -37.20 -5.26
N ILE A 712 -25.41 -37.60 -4.03
CA ILE A 712 -26.60 -38.40 -3.73
C ILE A 712 -27.86 -37.60 -4.08
N ALA A 713 -27.94 -36.35 -3.65
CA ALA A 713 -29.10 -35.50 -3.93
C ALA A 713 -29.31 -35.31 -5.43
N GLN A 714 -28.25 -34.95 -6.16
CA GLN A 714 -28.25 -34.75 -7.61
C GLN A 714 -28.70 -36.01 -8.37
N ALA A 715 -28.28 -37.19 -7.93
CA ALA A 715 -28.66 -38.47 -8.54
C ALA A 715 -30.13 -38.84 -8.32
N LEU A 716 -30.80 -38.23 -7.33
CA LEU A 716 -32.18 -38.49 -6.95
C LEU A 716 -33.15 -37.38 -7.41
N LEU A 717 -32.68 -36.39 -8.17
CA LEU A 717 -33.53 -35.33 -8.70
C LEU A 717 -34.45 -35.85 -9.80
N GLU A 718 -35.71 -35.44 -9.75
CA GLU A 718 -36.68 -35.61 -10.84
C GLU A 718 -36.31 -34.70 -12.02
N PRO A 719 -36.74 -35.00 -13.26
CA PRO A 719 -36.31 -34.26 -14.46
C PRO A 719 -36.49 -32.73 -14.35
N GLU A 720 -37.62 -32.28 -13.82
CA GLU A 720 -37.96 -30.87 -13.65
C GLU A 720 -37.02 -30.19 -12.64
N ALA A 721 -36.76 -30.84 -11.51
CA ALA A 721 -35.85 -30.34 -10.50
C ALA A 721 -34.39 -30.38 -10.96
N ALA A 722 -34.00 -31.40 -11.72
CA ALA A 722 -32.68 -31.52 -12.31
C ALA A 722 -32.42 -30.40 -13.35
N GLU A 723 -33.43 -30.06 -14.16
CA GLU A 723 -33.35 -28.94 -15.10
C GLU A 723 -33.28 -27.59 -14.36
N ALA A 724 -34.12 -27.39 -13.34
CA ALA A 724 -34.09 -26.17 -12.53
C ALA A 724 -32.75 -25.97 -11.83
N VAL A 725 -32.22 -27.02 -11.18
CA VAL A 725 -30.89 -27.00 -10.54
C VAL A 725 -29.80 -26.68 -11.57
N ARG A 726 -29.83 -27.33 -12.75
CA ARG A 726 -28.86 -27.05 -13.82
C ARG A 726 -28.89 -25.58 -14.26
N ASN A 727 -30.07 -24.99 -14.42
CA ASN A 727 -30.25 -23.61 -14.87
C ASN A 727 -29.86 -22.58 -13.79
N LEU A 728 -29.91 -22.96 -12.50
CA LEU A 728 -29.47 -22.11 -11.40
C LEU A 728 -27.97 -22.17 -11.16
N LEU A 729 -27.31 -23.25 -11.57
CA LEU A 729 -25.87 -23.41 -11.43
C LEU A 729 -25.13 -22.65 -12.53
N PRO A 730 -23.93 -22.10 -12.23
CA PRO A 730 -23.10 -21.47 -13.25
C PRO A 730 -22.70 -22.43 -14.38
N ASP A 731 -22.64 -21.94 -15.62
CA ASP A 731 -22.30 -22.76 -16.80
C ASP A 731 -21.00 -23.57 -16.65
N TYR A 732 -20.01 -23.02 -15.93
CA TYR A 732 -18.70 -23.66 -15.77
C TYR A 732 -18.71 -24.94 -14.92
N VAL A 733 -19.76 -25.20 -14.13
CA VAL A 733 -19.92 -26.46 -13.40
C VAL A 733 -20.77 -27.48 -14.15
N ASN A 734 -21.24 -27.16 -15.36
CA ASN A 734 -21.96 -28.07 -16.25
C ASN A 734 -23.15 -28.80 -15.56
N GLY A 735 -23.85 -28.11 -14.67
CA GLY A 735 -24.97 -28.67 -13.90
C GLY A 735 -24.60 -29.60 -12.74
N ASP A 736 -23.32 -29.70 -12.36
CA ASP A 736 -22.88 -30.48 -11.20
C ASP A 736 -23.01 -29.68 -9.91
N LEU A 737 -24.05 -29.96 -9.11
CA LEU A 737 -24.26 -29.35 -7.80
C LEU A 737 -23.14 -29.69 -6.80
N SER A 738 -22.53 -30.88 -6.92
CA SER A 738 -21.51 -31.33 -5.97
C SER A 738 -20.23 -30.49 -6.04
N ALA A 739 -19.92 -29.94 -7.23
CA ALA A 739 -18.79 -29.04 -7.45
C ALA A 739 -18.85 -27.76 -6.61
N LEU A 740 -20.05 -27.33 -6.19
CA LEU A 740 -20.28 -26.13 -5.37
C LEU A 740 -20.83 -26.43 -3.99
N CYS A 741 -20.96 -27.70 -3.60
CA CYS A 741 -21.55 -28.08 -2.31
C CYS A 741 -20.74 -27.59 -1.11
N THR A 742 -19.43 -27.37 -1.28
CA THR A 742 -18.54 -26.81 -0.24
C THR A 742 -18.39 -25.31 -0.35
N TRP A 743 -19.08 -24.65 -1.29
CA TRP A 743 -18.94 -23.21 -1.51
C TRP A 743 -19.28 -22.40 -0.24
N PRO A 744 -20.35 -22.71 0.53
CA PRO A 744 -20.64 -22.01 1.79
C PRO A 744 -19.50 -22.06 2.82
N ASP A 745 -18.81 -23.19 3.01
CA ASP A 745 -17.59 -23.25 3.82
C ASP A 745 -16.47 -22.33 3.33
N GLN A 746 -16.35 -22.20 2.01
CA GLN A 746 -15.30 -21.39 1.41
C GLN A 746 -15.57 -19.90 1.60
N ILE A 747 -16.83 -19.51 1.57
CA ILE A 747 -17.28 -18.12 1.64
C ILE A 747 -17.75 -17.67 3.03
N ARG A 748 -18.03 -18.58 3.99
CA ARG A 748 -18.51 -18.21 5.35
C ARG A 748 -17.53 -17.37 6.15
N HIS A 749 -16.28 -17.32 5.72
CA HIS A 749 -15.24 -16.47 6.30
C HIS A 749 -15.01 -15.18 5.49
N TRP A 750 -15.61 -15.08 4.30
CA TRP A 750 -15.63 -13.85 3.51
C TRP A 750 -16.61 -12.89 4.16
N TYR A 751 -16.21 -11.64 4.27
CA TYR A 751 -16.98 -10.59 4.91
C TYR A 751 -18.47 -10.55 4.52
N LYS A 752 -18.79 -10.63 3.22
CA LYS A 752 -20.18 -10.62 2.69
C LYS A 752 -21.04 -11.74 3.27
N TYR A 753 -20.43 -12.87 3.61
CA TYR A 753 -21.12 -14.06 4.10
C TYR A 753 -20.65 -14.44 5.50
N ARG A 754 -19.95 -13.57 6.23
CA ARG A 754 -19.42 -13.87 7.56
C ARG A 754 -20.51 -14.22 8.57
N TRP A 755 -21.66 -13.56 8.43
CA TRP A 755 -22.86 -13.84 9.20
C TRP A 755 -23.40 -15.27 9.01
N THR A 756 -22.95 -15.99 7.97
CA THR A 756 -23.29 -17.41 7.77
C THR A 756 -22.45 -18.36 8.62
N SER A 757 -21.35 -17.90 9.23
CA SER A 757 -20.46 -18.77 10.04
C SER A 757 -21.22 -19.48 11.15
N SER A 758 -22.10 -18.78 11.87
CA SER A 758 -22.94 -19.36 12.92
C SER A 758 -24.10 -20.22 12.41
N LEU A 759 -24.32 -20.32 11.10
CA LEU A 759 -25.36 -21.15 10.51
C LEU A 759 -24.90 -22.59 10.23
N HIS A 760 -23.60 -22.87 10.35
CA HIS A 760 -23.01 -24.19 10.07
C HIS A 760 -23.13 -25.16 11.25
N PHE A 761 -23.55 -24.67 12.43
CA PHE A 761 -23.71 -25.45 13.64
C PHE A 761 -24.85 -24.92 14.51
N ILE A 762 -25.27 -25.73 15.47
CA ILE A 762 -26.31 -25.47 16.46
C ILE A 762 -25.72 -25.81 17.83
N ASP A 763 -25.67 -24.81 18.71
CA ASP A 763 -25.24 -24.97 20.09
C ASP A 763 -26.42 -25.45 20.94
N THR A 764 -26.24 -26.59 21.61
CA THR A 764 -27.23 -27.13 22.56
C THR A 764 -26.69 -27.09 23.99
N PRO A 765 -27.55 -26.93 25.01
CA PRO A 765 -27.11 -26.98 26.39
C PRO A 765 -26.42 -28.30 26.73
N ASP A 766 -25.35 -28.21 27.51
CA ASP A 766 -24.53 -29.36 27.89
C ASP A 766 -25.38 -30.46 28.53
N GLU A 767 -25.15 -31.71 28.10
CA GLU A 767 -25.82 -32.92 28.59
C GLU A 767 -27.35 -32.96 28.41
N ALA A 768 -27.97 -31.93 27.82
CA ALA A 768 -29.42 -31.88 27.63
C ALA A 768 -29.93 -32.86 26.57
N CYS A 769 -29.06 -33.24 25.62
CA CYS A 769 -29.34 -34.20 24.54
C CYS A 769 -30.69 -33.99 23.82
N THR A 770 -31.13 -32.74 23.74
CA THR A 770 -32.43 -32.33 23.20
C THR A 770 -32.25 -31.02 22.43
N PHE A 771 -32.98 -30.87 21.32
CA PHE A 771 -33.01 -29.65 20.54
C PHE A 771 -34.35 -28.93 20.75
N ASP A 772 -34.31 -27.61 20.97
CA ASP A 772 -35.45 -26.72 21.02
C ASP A 772 -35.17 -25.48 20.16
N TYR A 773 -35.99 -25.25 19.13
CA TYR A 773 -35.77 -24.17 18.16
C TYR A 773 -35.67 -22.79 18.81
N SER A 774 -36.52 -22.50 19.79
CA SER A 774 -36.58 -21.17 20.44
C SER A 774 -35.41 -20.92 21.38
N ARG A 775 -34.82 -21.99 21.90
CA ARG A 775 -33.66 -21.99 22.78
C ARG A 775 -32.33 -22.05 22.01
N ASP A 776 -32.28 -22.81 20.90
CA ASP A 776 -31.02 -23.24 20.27
C ASP A 776 -30.75 -22.59 18.88
N CYS A 777 -31.75 -22.05 18.14
CA CYS A 777 -31.48 -21.25 16.91
C CYS A 777 -31.28 -19.76 17.29
N HIS A 778 -30.10 -19.43 17.81
CA HIS A 778 -29.66 -18.05 18.08
C HIS A 778 -28.20 -17.81 17.65
N ASP A 779 -27.83 -16.55 17.40
CA ASP A 779 -26.40 -16.21 17.24
C ASP A 779 -25.65 -16.25 18.59
N PRO A 780 -24.30 -16.16 18.60
CA PRO A 780 -23.51 -16.09 19.85
C PRO A 780 -23.86 -14.90 20.77
N HIS A 781 -24.74 -14.00 20.35
CA HIS A 781 -25.22 -12.83 21.08
C HIS A 781 -26.71 -12.92 21.48
N GLY A 782 -27.38 -14.05 21.21
CA GLY A 782 -28.76 -14.33 21.61
C GLY A 782 -29.84 -13.75 20.69
N LEU A 783 -29.51 -13.34 19.46
CA LEU A 783 -30.51 -12.92 18.46
C LEU A 783 -31.25 -14.15 17.89
N GLN A 784 -32.57 -14.19 18.10
CA GLN A 784 -33.47 -15.24 17.61
C GLN A 784 -33.73 -15.12 16.09
N ASP A 785 -34.12 -16.22 15.45
CA ASP A 785 -34.55 -16.28 14.04
C ASP A 785 -33.49 -15.95 12.98
N MET A 786 -32.21 -16.19 13.29
CA MET A 786 -31.10 -16.18 12.31
C MET A 786 -31.24 -17.23 11.19
N CYS A 787 -32.23 -18.13 11.29
CA CYS A 787 -32.50 -19.22 10.36
C CYS A 787 -33.17 -18.77 9.02
N VAL A 788 -33.42 -17.47 8.77
CA VAL A 788 -34.02 -16.97 7.52
C VAL A 788 -33.34 -15.71 7.02
N ALA A 789 -32.80 -15.76 5.80
CA ALA A 789 -32.34 -14.55 5.13
C ALA A 789 -32.56 -14.60 3.60
N TRP A 790 -32.62 -13.42 2.99
CA TRP A 790 -33.06 -13.18 1.62
C TRP A 790 -31.88 -13.24 0.63
N TYR A 791 -31.98 -14.09 -0.41
CA TYR A 791 -30.91 -14.32 -1.38
C TYR A 791 -31.41 -14.40 -2.82
N ASN A 792 -30.46 -14.25 -3.76
CA ASN A 792 -30.65 -14.72 -5.13
C ASN A 792 -30.80 -16.26 -5.13
N LEU A 793 -31.60 -16.78 -6.05
CA LEU A 793 -32.04 -18.17 -6.09
C LEU A 793 -30.89 -19.18 -6.18
N THR A 794 -29.78 -18.82 -6.86
CA THR A 794 -28.55 -19.63 -6.89
C THR A 794 -27.86 -19.72 -5.53
N GLU A 795 -27.70 -18.61 -4.81
CA GLU A 795 -27.05 -18.62 -3.49
C GLU A 795 -27.90 -19.41 -2.48
N ALA A 796 -29.24 -19.27 -2.54
CA ALA A 796 -30.16 -20.06 -1.72
C ALA A 796 -30.01 -21.58 -1.96
N LEU A 797 -29.88 -21.99 -3.23
CA LEU A 797 -29.64 -23.39 -3.59
C LEU A 797 -28.32 -23.91 -2.99
N LEU A 798 -27.23 -23.12 -3.07
CA LEU A 798 -25.92 -23.54 -2.56
C LEU A 798 -25.90 -23.64 -1.03
N PHE A 799 -26.46 -22.66 -0.31
CA PHE A 799 -26.56 -22.71 1.14
C PHE A 799 -27.46 -23.85 1.62
N LEU A 800 -28.62 -24.05 1.01
CA LEU A 800 -29.52 -25.16 1.35
C LEU A 800 -28.82 -26.51 1.15
N SER A 801 -28.09 -26.66 0.05
CA SER A 801 -27.39 -27.91 -0.26
C SER A 801 -26.28 -28.22 0.75
N HIS A 802 -25.56 -27.18 1.19
CA HIS A 802 -24.49 -27.30 2.17
C HIS A 802 -25.01 -27.58 3.58
N PHE A 803 -25.98 -26.79 4.06
CA PHE A 803 -26.55 -26.94 5.41
C PHE A 803 -27.25 -28.28 5.60
N MET A 804 -27.64 -28.94 4.50
CA MET A 804 -28.15 -30.31 4.55
C MET A 804 -27.07 -31.36 4.81
N GLY A 805 -25.82 -31.08 4.47
CA GLY A 805 -24.68 -31.77 5.06
C GLY A 805 -24.58 -31.45 6.55
N ASP A 806 -24.44 -30.17 6.91
CA ASP A 806 -24.14 -29.74 8.29
C ASP A 806 -25.11 -30.29 9.32
N ILE A 807 -26.41 -30.12 9.10
CA ILE A 807 -27.43 -30.57 10.04
C ILE A 807 -27.43 -32.10 10.21
N HIS A 808 -26.85 -32.85 9.27
CA HIS A 808 -26.71 -34.30 9.35
C HIS A 808 -25.39 -34.76 10.00
N GLN A 809 -24.41 -33.86 10.16
CA GLN A 809 -23.22 -34.09 10.98
C GLN A 809 -23.62 -34.02 12.47
N PRO A 810 -23.54 -35.12 13.23
CA PRO A 810 -24.09 -35.13 14.58
C PRO A 810 -23.46 -34.09 15.53
N LEU A 811 -22.14 -33.88 15.46
CA LEU A 811 -21.41 -32.93 16.31
C LEU A 811 -21.50 -31.47 15.88
N HIS A 812 -22.14 -31.15 14.75
CA HIS A 812 -22.58 -29.78 14.47
C HIS A 812 -23.84 -29.41 15.22
N VAL A 813 -24.55 -30.38 15.79
CA VAL A 813 -25.61 -30.16 16.77
C VAL A 813 -25.08 -30.70 18.08
N GLY A 814 -24.20 -29.93 18.71
CA GLY A 814 -23.33 -30.37 19.80
C GLY A 814 -23.45 -29.54 21.06
N PHE A 815 -22.62 -29.85 22.07
CA PHE A 815 -22.61 -29.12 23.34
C PHE A 815 -21.85 -27.80 23.23
N THR A 816 -22.41 -26.75 23.81
CA THR A 816 -21.79 -25.42 23.83
C THR A 816 -20.44 -25.43 24.55
N SER A 817 -20.32 -26.13 25.69
CA SER A 817 -19.08 -26.12 26.49
C SER A 817 -17.88 -26.75 25.81
N ASP A 818 -18.11 -27.66 24.86
CA ASP A 818 -17.05 -28.35 24.14
C ASP A 818 -16.92 -27.94 22.67
N GLU A 819 -17.64 -26.88 22.28
CA GLU A 819 -17.71 -26.38 20.91
C GLU A 819 -18.06 -27.51 19.92
N GLY A 820 -19.02 -28.37 20.27
CA GLY A 820 -19.37 -29.55 19.47
C GLY A 820 -18.25 -30.60 19.40
N GLY A 821 -17.49 -30.76 20.48
CA GLY A 821 -16.39 -31.72 20.62
C GLY A 821 -15.03 -31.23 20.09
N ASN A 822 -14.90 -29.96 19.69
CA ASN A 822 -13.63 -29.39 19.24
C ASN A 822 -12.60 -29.27 20.37
N THR A 823 -13.05 -29.07 21.61
CA THR A 823 -12.16 -28.98 22.78
C THR A 823 -11.78 -30.35 23.37
N ILE A 824 -12.40 -31.44 22.90
CA ILE A 824 -12.08 -32.81 23.32
C ILE A 824 -10.89 -33.32 22.51
N GLU A 825 -9.68 -32.92 22.91
CA GLU A 825 -8.43 -33.39 22.29
C GLU A 825 -8.22 -34.89 22.53
N LEU A 826 -7.90 -35.65 21.48
CA LEU A 826 -7.70 -37.10 21.55
C LEU A 826 -6.73 -37.58 20.47
N ARG A 827 -6.53 -38.89 20.36
CA ARG A 827 -5.78 -39.51 19.25
C ARG A 827 -6.71 -40.32 18.37
N TRP A 828 -6.62 -40.13 17.05
CA TRP A 828 -7.21 -41.05 16.08
C TRP A 828 -6.10 -42.02 15.65
N PHE A 829 -6.22 -43.28 16.06
CA PHE A 829 -5.16 -44.27 15.99
C PHE A 829 -3.80 -43.74 16.51
N ARG A 830 -2.87 -43.41 15.61
CA ARG A 830 -1.50 -43.00 15.95
C ARG A 830 -1.28 -41.50 15.91
N HIS A 831 -2.19 -40.70 15.36
CA HIS A 831 -2.05 -39.25 15.25
C HIS A 831 -2.98 -38.49 16.19
N LYS A 832 -2.61 -37.23 16.47
CA LYS A 832 -3.41 -36.33 17.30
C LYS A 832 -4.61 -35.81 16.50
N SER A 833 -5.75 -35.66 17.16
CA SER A 833 -7.00 -35.15 16.60
C SER A 833 -7.88 -34.54 17.71
N ASN A 834 -9.12 -34.18 17.39
CA ASN A 834 -10.17 -33.89 18.38
C ASN A 834 -11.45 -34.66 18.01
N LEU A 835 -12.41 -34.74 18.94
CA LEU A 835 -13.63 -35.52 18.73
C LEU A 835 -14.44 -35.01 17.52
N HIS A 836 -14.56 -33.70 17.36
CA HIS A 836 -15.24 -33.08 16.22
C HIS A 836 -14.64 -33.54 14.90
N HIS A 837 -13.35 -33.33 14.69
CA HIS A 837 -12.59 -33.70 13.50
C HIS A 837 -12.66 -35.21 13.20
N VAL A 838 -12.78 -36.06 14.23
CA VAL A 838 -12.95 -37.50 14.02
C VAL A 838 -14.26 -37.83 13.29
N TRP A 839 -15.38 -37.26 13.74
CA TRP A 839 -16.68 -37.45 13.10
C TRP A 839 -16.79 -36.75 11.76
N ASP A 840 -16.14 -35.59 11.66
CA ASP A 840 -16.20 -34.72 10.51
C ASP A 840 -15.45 -35.28 9.30
N ARG A 841 -14.32 -35.95 9.56
CA ARG A 841 -13.32 -36.29 8.54
C ARG A 841 -12.72 -37.67 8.70
N GLU A 842 -12.20 -37.99 9.88
CA GLU A 842 -11.33 -39.15 10.04
C GLU A 842 -12.05 -40.47 9.80
N ILE A 843 -13.32 -40.60 10.21
CA ILE A 843 -14.11 -41.81 9.96
C ILE A 843 -14.32 -42.02 8.45
N ILE A 844 -14.63 -40.96 7.69
CA ILE A 844 -14.83 -41.06 6.23
C ILE A 844 -13.52 -41.50 5.55
N LEU A 845 -12.43 -40.80 5.85
CA LEU A 845 -11.14 -41.08 5.20
C LEU A 845 -10.57 -42.44 5.58
N THR A 846 -10.78 -42.88 6.83
CA THR A 846 -10.38 -44.22 7.28
C THR A 846 -11.20 -45.28 6.57
N ALA A 847 -12.52 -45.09 6.42
CA ALA A 847 -13.36 -46.03 5.68
C ALA A 847 -12.93 -46.14 4.20
N ALA A 848 -12.74 -44.99 3.53
CA ALA A 848 -12.26 -44.95 2.16
C ALA A 848 -10.90 -45.66 2.02
N ALA A 849 -9.97 -45.40 2.95
CA ALA A 849 -8.64 -46.01 2.91
C ALA A 849 -8.65 -47.53 3.15
N ASP A 850 -9.37 -47.98 4.17
CA ASP A 850 -9.32 -49.37 4.64
C ASP A 850 -10.17 -50.31 3.79
N PHE A 851 -11.29 -49.84 3.23
CA PHE A 851 -12.24 -50.67 2.51
C PHE A 851 -12.34 -50.38 1.01
N TYR A 852 -11.97 -49.17 0.56
CA TYR A 852 -12.21 -48.71 -0.82
C TYR A 852 -10.96 -48.19 -1.52
N THR A 853 -9.75 -48.58 -1.07
CA THR A 853 -8.48 -48.19 -1.71
C THR A 853 -8.26 -46.68 -1.85
N LYS A 854 -8.85 -45.89 -0.93
CA LYS A 854 -8.92 -44.41 -0.95
C LYS A 854 -9.73 -43.83 -2.10
N ASP A 855 -10.55 -44.66 -2.76
CA ASP A 855 -11.48 -44.23 -3.78
C ASP A 855 -12.80 -43.83 -3.12
N MET A 856 -13.12 -42.54 -3.22
CA MET A 856 -14.33 -41.97 -2.66
C MET A 856 -15.57 -42.30 -3.50
N ASP A 857 -15.41 -42.56 -4.80
CA ASP A 857 -16.51 -42.91 -5.68
C ASP A 857 -17.00 -44.33 -5.36
N LEU A 858 -16.10 -45.26 -5.06
CA LEU A 858 -16.46 -46.62 -4.60
C LEU A 858 -17.19 -46.61 -3.25
N LEU A 859 -16.75 -45.76 -2.31
CA LEU A 859 -17.46 -45.57 -1.05
C LEU A 859 -18.88 -45.00 -1.28
N LEU A 860 -19.00 -44.01 -2.18
CA LEU A 860 -20.29 -43.42 -2.54
C LEU A 860 -21.22 -44.43 -3.22
N GLU A 861 -20.72 -45.27 -4.11
CA GLU A 861 -21.48 -46.34 -4.76
C GLU A 861 -22.03 -47.33 -3.74
N ASP A 862 -21.25 -47.71 -2.72
CA ASP A 862 -21.71 -48.59 -1.64
C ASP A 862 -22.78 -47.92 -0.76
N ILE A 863 -22.62 -46.63 -0.44
CA ILE A 863 -23.64 -45.85 0.26
C ILE A 863 -24.94 -45.83 -0.56
N LYS A 864 -24.85 -45.59 -1.88
CA LYS A 864 -25.99 -45.60 -2.80
C LYS A 864 -26.69 -46.96 -2.82
N GLY A 865 -25.94 -48.03 -3.01
CA GLY A 865 -26.48 -49.40 -3.01
C GLY A 865 -27.22 -49.73 -1.71
N ASN A 866 -26.73 -49.26 -0.57
CA ASN A 866 -27.36 -49.53 0.73
C ASN A 866 -28.76 -48.91 0.89
N PHE A 867 -29.03 -47.75 0.29
CA PHE A 867 -30.37 -47.13 0.36
C PHE A 867 -31.24 -47.37 -0.88
N THR A 868 -30.70 -47.86 -2.00
CA THR A 868 -31.54 -48.25 -3.15
C THR A 868 -32.11 -49.65 -2.97
N ASP A 869 -31.24 -50.64 -2.71
CA ASP A 869 -31.58 -52.07 -2.72
C ASP A 869 -31.01 -52.84 -1.52
N GLY A 870 -30.28 -52.15 -0.64
CA GLY A 870 -29.60 -52.73 0.51
C GLY A 870 -30.31 -52.50 1.85
N VAL A 871 -29.52 -52.48 2.93
CA VAL A 871 -30.02 -52.56 4.32
C VAL A 871 -30.90 -51.37 4.73
N TRP A 872 -30.81 -50.24 4.01
CA TRP A 872 -31.57 -49.03 4.30
C TRP A 872 -32.73 -48.78 3.33
N ALA A 873 -32.95 -49.64 2.33
CA ALA A 873 -33.98 -49.42 1.30
C ALA A 873 -35.39 -49.20 1.91
N ASP A 874 -35.76 -50.02 2.90
CA ASP A 874 -37.04 -49.89 3.61
C ASP A 874 -37.14 -48.61 4.46
N ASP A 875 -36.00 -48.09 4.93
CA ASP A 875 -35.96 -46.87 5.76
C ASP A 875 -36.13 -45.59 4.94
N VAL A 876 -35.81 -45.59 3.63
CA VAL A 876 -35.78 -44.38 2.78
C VAL A 876 -37.11 -43.63 2.77
N SER A 877 -38.23 -44.37 2.75
CA SER A 877 -39.57 -43.77 2.79
C SER A 877 -39.75 -42.92 4.04
N SER A 878 -39.31 -43.41 5.20
CA SER A 878 -39.37 -42.66 6.47
C SER A 878 -38.42 -41.45 6.51
N TRP A 879 -37.31 -41.49 5.77
CA TRP A 879 -36.37 -40.37 5.71
C TRP A 879 -36.95 -39.18 4.93
N LYS A 880 -37.80 -39.47 3.94
CA LYS A 880 -38.52 -38.49 3.11
C LYS A 880 -39.81 -37.98 3.76
N GLU A 881 -40.21 -38.51 4.91
CA GLU A 881 -41.40 -38.03 5.60
C GLU A 881 -41.18 -36.62 6.16
N CYS A 882 -41.75 -35.64 5.46
CA CYS A 882 -41.71 -34.23 5.80
C CYS A 882 -43.04 -33.55 5.42
N ASN A 883 -43.93 -33.37 6.39
CA ASN A 883 -45.25 -32.76 6.14
C ASN A 883 -45.12 -31.26 5.80
N ASP A 884 -44.33 -30.55 6.61
CA ASP A 884 -44.06 -29.12 6.47
C ASP A 884 -42.54 -28.88 6.32
N LEU A 885 -42.14 -28.35 5.16
CA LEU A 885 -40.73 -28.11 4.81
C LEU A 885 -40.03 -27.18 5.80
N LEU A 886 -40.76 -26.28 6.47
CA LEU A 886 -40.18 -25.31 7.39
C LEU A 886 -39.85 -25.92 8.76
N SER A 887 -40.59 -26.94 9.21
CA SER A 887 -40.39 -27.58 10.51
C SER A 887 -39.54 -28.85 10.47
N CYS A 888 -39.31 -29.43 9.28
CA CYS A 888 -38.47 -30.63 9.13
C CYS A 888 -37.01 -30.47 9.56
N PRO A 889 -36.33 -29.31 9.37
CA PRO A 889 -35.00 -29.10 9.92
C PRO A 889 -34.93 -29.32 11.44
N ASN A 890 -35.98 -28.98 12.19
CA ASN A 890 -36.02 -29.18 13.65
C ASN A 890 -35.99 -30.67 14.03
N LYS A 891 -36.65 -31.51 13.24
CA LYS A 891 -36.57 -32.98 13.39
C LYS A 891 -35.15 -33.46 13.13
N TYR A 892 -34.49 -32.94 12.09
CA TYR A 892 -33.14 -33.36 11.71
C TYR A 892 -32.10 -32.95 12.77
N ALA A 893 -32.22 -31.74 13.32
CA ALA A 893 -31.39 -31.28 14.44
C ALA A 893 -31.59 -32.16 15.68
N SER A 894 -32.85 -32.50 16.02
CA SER A 894 -33.18 -33.40 17.13
C SER A 894 -32.58 -34.80 16.95
N GLU A 895 -32.59 -35.33 15.73
CA GLU A 895 -31.93 -36.60 15.41
C GLU A 895 -30.40 -36.50 15.58
N SER A 896 -29.78 -35.41 15.12
CA SER A 896 -28.33 -35.20 15.20
C SER A 896 -27.82 -35.14 16.62
N ILE A 897 -28.42 -34.31 17.50
CA ILE A 897 -28.00 -34.25 18.91
C ILE A 897 -28.22 -35.60 19.63
N SER A 898 -29.29 -36.32 19.30
CA SER A 898 -29.53 -37.66 19.86
C SER A 898 -28.42 -38.64 19.48
N ILE A 899 -27.93 -38.58 18.24
CA ILE A 899 -26.83 -39.41 17.75
C ILE A 899 -25.50 -38.96 18.37
N ALA A 900 -25.24 -37.65 18.47
CA ALA A 900 -24.06 -37.10 19.12
C ALA A 900 -23.94 -37.60 20.56
N CYS A 901 -25.01 -37.51 21.35
CA CYS A 901 -25.02 -38.04 22.72
C CYS A 901 -24.85 -39.55 22.78
N LYS A 902 -25.59 -40.30 21.95
CA LYS A 902 -25.62 -41.76 22.03
C LYS A 902 -24.32 -42.41 21.55
N TRP A 903 -23.69 -41.83 20.53
CA TRP A 903 -22.57 -42.44 19.82
C TRP A 903 -21.32 -41.57 19.78
N GLY A 904 -21.45 -40.25 19.66
CA GLY A 904 -20.33 -39.30 19.58
C GLY A 904 -19.58 -39.13 20.89
N TYR A 905 -20.25 -38.61 21.91
CA TYR A 905 -19.62 -38.38 23.21
C TYR A 905 -19.35 -39.68 23.98
N LYS A 906 -20.08 -40.76 23.65
CA LYS A 906 -19.96 -42.04 24.35
C LYS A 906 -18.60 -42.71 24.14
N GLY A 907 -17.76 -42.66 25.17
CA GLY A 907 -16.45 -43.30 25.20
C GLY A 907 -15.30 -42.41 24.72
N ALA A 908 -15.60 -41.20 24.25
CA ALA A 908 -14.60 -40.21 23.87
C ALA A 908 -14.24 -39.34 25.09
N LYS A 909 -12.99 -39.44 25.57
CA LYS A 909 -12.47 -38.63 26.68
C LYS A 909 -11.23 -37.85 26.24
N PRO A 910 -10.95 -36.68 26.81
CA PRO A 910 -9.70 -35.97 26.56
C PRO A 910 -8.47 -36.87 26.79
N GLY A 911 -7.53 -36.88 25.85
CA GLY A 911 -6.32 -37.70 25.87
C GLY A 911 -6.50 -39.18 25.51
N SER A 912 -7.73 -39.64 25.29
CA SER A 912 -7.99 -41.04 24.86
C SER A 912 -7.51 -41.30 23.43
N THR A 913 -7.32 -42.58 23.09
CA THR A 913 -7.06 -43.00 21.71
C THR A 913 -8.29 -43.73 21.17
N LEU A 914 -8.91 -43.15 20.17
CA LEU A 914 -9.98 -43.77 19.40
C LEU A 914 -9.36 -44.58 18.26
N ALA A 915 -9.69 -45.86 18.19
CA ALA A 915 -9.13 -46.82 17.23
C ALA A 915 -10.25 -47.73 16.70
N ASP A 916 -9.94 -48.99 16.38
CA ASP A 916 -10.82 -49.91 15.67
C ASP A 916 -12.21 -50.06 16.29
N GLU A 917 -12.33 -50.22 17.61
CA GLU A 917 -13.63 -50.39 18.27
C GLU A 917 -14.55 -49.17 18.06
N TYR A 918 -13.97 -47.98 18.21
CA TYR A 918 -14.70 -46.73 18.01
C TYR A 918 -15.04 -46.51 16.53
N PHE A 919 -14.07 -46.74 15.65
CA PHE A 919 -14.25 -46.62 14.20
C PHE A 919 -15.35 -47.56 13.68
N ASN A 920 -15.23 -48.86 13.92
CA ASN A 920 -16.15 -49.87 13.37
C ASN A 920 -17.59 -49.69 13.84
N SER A 921 -17.79 -49.18 15.06
CA SER A 921 -19.13 -48.96 15.61
C SER A 921 -19.78 -47.64 15.13
N ARG A 922 -19.00 -46.65 14.68
CA ARG A 922 -19.51 -45.34 14.26
C ARG A 922 -19.53 -45.14 12.74
N MET A 923 -18.69 -45.85 12.00
CA MET A 923 -18.63 -45.79 10.54
C MET A 923 -20.01 -46.01 9.89
N PRO A 924 -20.81 -47.05 10.22
CA PRO A 924 -22.13 -47.23 9.59
C PRO A 924 -23.09 -46.07 9.86
N ILE A 925 -22.93 -45.39 11.00
CA ILE A 925 -23.78 -44.26 11.39
C ILE A 925 -23.43 -43.04 10.54
N VAL A 926 -22.13 -42.74 10.38
CA VAL A 926 -21.63 -41.66 9.53
C VAL A 926 -22.12 -41.85 8.08
N MET A 927 -21.98 -43.05 7.53
CA MET A 927 -22.44 -43.34 6.16
C MET A 927 -23.96 -43.20 6.00
N LYS A 928 -24.73 -43.66 7.00
CA LYS A 928 -26.19 -43.49 7.01
C LYS A 928 -26.59 -42.01 7.08
N ARG A 929 -25.87 -41.16 7.83
CA ARG A 929 -26.16 -39.73 7.90
C ARG A 929 -25.89 -39.00 6.59
N ILE A 930 -24.81 -39.33 5.88
CA ILE A 930 -24.52 -38.81 4.53
C ILE A 930 -25.65 -39.18 3.55
N ALA A 931 -26.11 -40.44 3.59
CA ALA A 931 -27.24 -40.89 2.79
C ALA A 931 -28.54 -40.13 3.11
N GLN A 932 -28.84 -39.95 4.40
CA GLN A 932 -30.01 -39.20 4.86
C GLN A 932 -29.97 -37.74 4.39
N GLY A 933 -28.82 -37.07 4.49
CA GLY A 933 -28.64 -35.70 4.01
C GLY A 933 -28.96 -35.58 2.52
N GLY A 934 -28.42 -36.48 1.69
CA GLY A 934 -28.64 -36.45 0.25
C GLY A 934 -30.08 -36.78 -0.16
N VAL A 935 -30.69 -37.79 0.46
CA VAL A 935 -32.10 -38.18 0.23
C VAL A 935 -33.08 -37.07 0.65
N ARG A 936 -32.81 -36.40 1.76
CA ARG A 936 -33.65 -35.29 2.24
C ARG A 936 -33.47 -34.04 1.38
N LEU A 937 -32.25 -33.73 0.97
CA LEU A 937 -31.98 -32.63 0.04
C LEU A 937 -32.71 -32.82 -1.29
N SER A 938 -32.64 -34.02 -1.90
CA SER A 938 -33.36 -34.29 -3.15
C SER A 938 -34.87 -34.19 -2.99
N MET A 939 -35.42 -34.70 -1.89
CA MET A 939 -36.85 -34.55 -1.57
C MET A 939 -37.27 -33.07 -1.49
N ILE A 940 -36.48 -32.22 -0.82
CA ILE A 940 -36.76 -30.78 -0.74
C ILE A 940 -36.73 -30.15 -2.14
N LEU A 941 -35.67 -30.41 -2.91
CA LEU A 941 -35.51 -29.82 -4.25
C LEU A 941 -36.60 -30.29 -5.24
N ASN A 942 -36.96 -31.57 -5.22
CA ASN A 942 -38.05 -32.11 -6.04
C ASN A 942 -39.39 -31.47 -5.66
N ARG A 943 -39.66 -31.25 -4.37
CA ARG A 943 -40.90 -30.59 -3.92
C ARG A 943 -40.96 -29.11 -4.30
N VAL A 944 -39.82 -28.41 -4.20
CA VAL A 944 -39.72 -26.96 -4.52
C VAL A 944 -39.83 -26.72 -6.03
N PHE A 945 -39.16 -27.52 -6.85
CA PHE A 945 -39.10 -27.31 -8.30
C PHE A 945 -40.10 -28.15 -9.12
N GLY A 946 -40.64 -29.24 -8.57
CA GLY A 946 -41.54 -30.16 -9.28
C GLY A 946 -42.98 -29.66 -9.48
N HIS A 947 -43.36 -28.49 -8.95
CA HIS A 947 -44.74 -27.98 -9.01
C HIS A 947 -44.96 -26.82 -10.00
N SER A 948 -44.16 -26.70 -11.06
CA SER A 948 -44.38 -25.69 -12.10
C SER A 948 -45.36 -26.13 -13.20
N HIS A 949 -46.62 -26.36 -12.86
CA HIS A 949 -47.71 -26.06 -13.80
C HIS A 949 -48.09 -24.59 -13.64
N GLY A 950 -47.38 -23.72 -14.37
CA GLY A 950 -47.82 -22.36 -14.71
C GLY A 950 -47.52 -21.28 -13.66
N LYS A 951 -46.31 -20.71 -13.69
CA LYS A 951 -45.99 -19.27 -13.52
C LYS A 951 -44.50 -19.12 -13.21
N MET A 952 -43.67 -19.13 -14.25
CA MET A 952 -42.34 -18.53 -14.17
C MET A 952 -42.04 -17.82 -15.49
N SER A 953 -42.88 -16.82 -15.77
CA SER A 953 -42.50 -15.70 -16.64
C SER A 953 -42.45 -14.46 -15.75
N ALA A 954 -41.35 -13.72 -15.85
CA ALA A 954 -41.02 -12.47 -15.15
C ALA A 954 -40.22 -12.62 -13.85
N ALA A 955 -38.89 -12.64 -14.00
CA ALA A 955 -38.02 -11.57 -13.48
C ALA A 955 -36.62 -11.76 -14.07
N THR A 956 -36.42 -11.25 -15.29
CA THR A 956 -35.12 -10.79 -15.80
C THR A 956 -34.63 -9.58 -15.03
#